data_AF-A0A7J5ZSQ0-F1
#
_entry.id   AF-A0A7J5ZSQ0-F1
#
_cell.length_a   1.000
_cell.length_b   1.000
_cell.length_c   1.000
_cell.angle_alpha   90.00
_cell.angle_beta   90.00
_cell.angle_gamma   90.00
#
_symmetry.space_group_name_H-M   'P 1'
#
loop_
_entity.id
_entity.type
_entity.pdbx_description
1 polymer ?
#
loop_
_entity_poly.entity_id
_entity_poly.type
_entity_poly.pdbx_seq_one_letter_code
_entity_poly.pdbx_strand_id
1 'polypeptide(L)'
;MSGPRPVVLSGPSGAGKSTLLKRLMQEYEGVFGFSVSHTTRNPRPGEENGKVIHHLLTSADYHFTTREKMQEGIDNGDFIENAVFSGNIYGTSKSAIEDVQAQNLICILDVDLQGVKNIKQTDLNPIYISIQPPSMEILEQRLRDRLTETEESLQKRLEAARIDMELSKEPGIFDVVIVNDDQNEAYKKLKSALIEVILERNRKKGVNGWSRCLVTRNSLVNLSTALINNYSLALNMSSSREKAASSRVLHFLCEWDRGNTSTRTRVLQKFLQENTGKTSPELELEFAQASSLFLTRITAWMRLTYMFGTCLHLQLRALGVFLSAASNHRYLMEFLEVGGVMTLLEIIRQTQSSEEEKAEALRLLCIVSNAGRNYKEIICVKAVAECLVKSDSEETQHTASRLLESLAQGNPTYHRQVYTGLISLLTCSSPTTTQLLLHTLHTVQVVVKTVNPAIVEPLLNSLRSFHLEVQYEAIELIKYLQQTEVRDVLLNALIALLKPTDHGVHKHKILQDPAMAKMNDSLPLFVQQAAAAKALRMLAVESCETSEELIRLGVTHHLLYAMGNQEHADAQRQASLTLEHFVHSYPVVEEHVCRAMGPALFHSFMHNAELLYMNMDEVQADVLLNNKVDLSRELQEQDTTC
;
A
#
# COMPACT_ATOMS: atom_id res chain seq x y z
N MET A 1 -10.32 2.66 33.24
CA MET A 1 -10.27 3.04 31.80
C MET A 1 -10.47 1.79 30.94
N SER A 2 -11.28 1.86 29.87
CA SER A 2 -11.75 0.68 29.10
C SER A 2 -11.03 0.48 27.74
N GLY A 3 -9.89 1.13 27.50
CA GLY A 3 -9.20 1.11 26.20
C GLY A 3 -8.02 0.14 26.09
N PRO A 4 -7.34 0.11 24.92
CA PRO A 4 -6.01 -0.47 24.76
C PRO A 4 -4.99 0.13 25.74
N ARG A 5 -4.01 -0.67 26.16
CA ARG A 5 -2.94 -0.24 27.09
C ARG A 5 -2.15 0.92 26.45
N PRO A 6 -2.02 2.09 27.10
CA PRO A 6 -1.29 3.23 26.53
C PRO A 6 0.23 3.00 26.48
N VAL A 7 0.90 3.86 25.72
CA VAL A 7 2.36 3.92 25.58
C VAL A 7 2.82 5.31 25.98
N VAL A 8 3.75 5.37 26.92
CA VAL A 8 4.45 6.59 27.31
C VAL A 8 5.82 6.59 26.64
N LEU A 9 6.06 7.58 25.80
CA LEU A 9 7.36 7.85 25.20
C LEU A 9 7.98 9.06 25.91
N SER A 10 9.19 8.89 26.44
CA SER A 10 9.96 9.95 27.12
C SER A 10 11.35 10.08 26.52
N GLY A 11 11.96 11.23 26.73
CA GLY A 11 13.36 11.49 26.37
C GLY A 11 13.58 12.96 26.05
N PRO A 12 14.82 13.43 25.94
CA PRO A 12 15.08 14.84 25.75
C PRO A 12 14.62 15.33 24.36
N SER A 13 14.33 16.64 24.27
CA SER A 13 14.06 17.26 22.97
C SER A 13 15.30 17.15 22.09
N GLY A 14 15.15 16.66 20.86
CA GLY A 14 16.28 16.37 19.95
C GLY A 14 16.74 14.90 19.93
N ALA A 15 16.18 14.04 20.80
CA ALA A 15 16.46 12.60 20.79
C ALA A 15 15.87 11.85 19.57
N GLY A 16 15.00 12.48 18.77
CA GLY A 16 14.41 11.89 17.56
C GLY A 16 13.07 11.18 17.74
N LYS A 17 12.37 11.41 18.86
CA LYS A 17 11.04 10.87 19.18
C LYS A 17 10.03 11.07 18.05
N SER A 18 9.84 12.32 17.60
CA SER A 18 8.88 12.67 16.55
C SER A 18 9.14 11.92 15.24
N THR A 19 10.41 11.69 14.90
CA THR A 19 10.80 10.95 13.69
C THR A 19 10.46 9.46 13.79
N LEU A 20 10.71 8.83 14.95
CA LEU A 20 10.34 7.44 15.20
C LEU A 20 8.83 7.26 15.24
N LEU A 21 8.11 8.18 15.89
CA LEU A 21 6.65 8.18 15.97
C LEU A 21 6.00 8.39 14.60
N LYS A 22 6.51 9.30 13.78
CA LYS A 22 6.02 9.51 12.41
C LYS A 22 6.11 8.22 11.60
N ARG A 23 7.25 7.53 11.68
CA ARG A 23 7.43 6.23 11.01
C ARG A 23 6.50 5.15 11.56
N LEU A 24 6.32 5.10 12.88
CA LEU A 24 5.41 4.14 13.54
C LEU A 24 3.95 4.35 13.08
N MET A 25 3.49 5.60 13.07
CA MET A 25 2.14 5.97 12.67
C MET A 25 1.88 5.71 11.18
N GLN A 26 2.89 5.88 10.32
CA GLN A 26 2.81 5.56 8.89
C GLN A 26 2.76 4.05 8.64
N GLU A 27 3.54 3.24 9.38
CA GLU A 27 3.54 1.78 9.22
C GLU A 27 2.28 1.14 9.80
N TYR A 28 1.75 1.68 10.90
CA TYR A 28 0.61 1.16 11.64
C TYR A 28 -0.57 2.13 11.66
N GLU A 29 -0.98 2.58 10.47
CA GLU A 29 -2.11 3.50 10.31
C GLU A 29 -3.40 2.91 10.92
N GLY A 30 -4.10 3.69 11.75
CA GLY A 30 -5.29 3.25 12.49
C GLY A 30 -5.00 2.37 13.73
N VAL A 31 -3.73 2.18 14.10
CA VAL A 31 -3.33 1.40 15.30
C VAL A 31 -2.96 2.29 16.51
N PHE A 32 -2.45 3.48 16.25
CA PHE A 32 -2.01 4.39 17.30
C PHE A 32 -2.74 5.72 17.16
N GLY A 33 -2.92 6.41 18.28
CA GLY A 33 -3.44 7.77 18.33
C GLY A 33 -2.62 8.57 19.33
N PHE A 34 -2.41 9.85 19.03
CA PHE A 34 -1.61 10.72 19.89
C PHE A 34 -2.52 11.47 20.86
N SER A 35 -2.17 11.51 22.16
CA SER A 35 -2.84 12.41 23.10
C SER A 35 -2.32 13.82 22.91
N VAL A 36 -3.19 14.76 22.53
CA VAL A 36 -2.83 16.18 22.42
C VAL A 36 -2.80 16.78 23.83
N SER A 37 -1.63 17.15 24.33
CA SER A 37 -1.47 17.76 25.66
C SER A 37 -1.91 19.23 25.66
N HIS A 38 -2.16 19.80 26.83
CA HIS A 38 -2.47 21.22 27.02
C HIS A 38 -1.21 22.01 27.38
N THR A 39 -1.17 23.29 27.02
CA THR A 39 -0.11 24.20 27.47
C THR A 39 -0.60 25.63 27.69
N THR A 40 0.03 26.33 28.65
CA THR A 40 -0.15 27.78 28.86
C THR A 40 0.78 28.65 28.00
N ARG A 41 1.67 28.02 27.22
CA ARG A 41 2.56 28.73 26.29
C ARG A 41 1.76 29.30 25.12
N ASN A 42 2.14 30.45 24.60
CA ASN A 42 1.58 30.94 23.32
C ASN A 42 2.00 30.04 22.13
N PRO A 43 1.13 29.82 21.13
CA PRO A 43 1.47 29.07 19.93
C PRO A 43 2.64 29.68 19.17
N ARG A 44 3.52 28.85 18.61
CA ARG A 44 4.60 29.24 17.69
C ARG A 44 4.05 29.43 16.28
N PRO A 45 4.75 30.15 15.38
CA PRO A 45 4.36 30.23 13.97
C PRO A 45 4.22 28.84 13.35
N GLY A 46 3.01 28.50 12.90
CA GLY A 46 2.67 27.20 12.31
C GLY A 46 1.99 26.19 13.24
N GLU A 47 1.85 26.47 14.54
CA GLU A 47 1.05 25.65 15.47
C GLU A 47 -0.42 26.10 15.45
N GLU A 48 -1.36 25.16 15.30
CA GLU A 48 -2.81 25.42 15.37
C GLU A 48 -3.42 24.79 16.65
N ASN A 49 -4.39 25.48 17.28
CA ASN A 49 -4.99 25.01 18.53
C ASN A 49 -5.85 23.75 18.33
N GLY A 50 -5.50 22.66 19.01
CA GLY A 50 -6.32 21.45 19.09
C GLY A 50 -6.52 20.68 17.77
N LYS A 51 -5.80 21.03 16.70
CA LYS A 51 -5.79 20.27 15.45
C LYS A 51 -4.59 19.33 15.45
N VAL A 52 -4.85 18.04 15.36
CA VAL A 52 -3.88 17.09 14.81
C VAL A 52 -3.95 17.24 13.30
N ILE A 53 -2.92 17.83 12.67
CA ILE A 53 -2.85 17.83 11.20
C ILE A 53 -2.64 16.38 10.76
N HIS A 54 -3.74 15.71 10.37
CA HIS A 54 -3.68 14.40 9.74
C HIS A 54 -2.64 14.47 8.60
N HIS A 55 -1.65 13.57 8.67
CA HIS A 55 -0.51 13.36 7.75
C HIS A 55 0.82 14.11 8.03
N LEU A 56 0.89 15.09 8.95
CA LEU A 56 2.15 15.73 9.33
C LEU A 56 2.28 15.83 10.85
N LEU A 57 2.59 14.70 11.49
CA LEU A 57 2.95 14.66 12.91
C LEU A 57 4.21 15.50 13.16
N THR A 58 4.00 16.71 13.66
CA THR A 58 5.01 17.39 14.48
C THR A 58 4.51 17.33 15.92
N SER A 59 5.42 17.05 16.86
CA SER A 59 5.16 17.00 18.31
C SER A 59 4.93 18.40 18.88
N ALA A 60 4.13 19.22 18.20
CA ALA A 60 3.97 20.66 18.39
C ALA A 60 2.50 21.09 18.51
N ASP A 61 1.55 20.17 18.34
CA ASP A 61 0.13 20.47 18.48
C ASP A 61 -0.26 20.34 19.96
N TYR A 62 -0.67 21.45 20.57
CA TYR A 62 -1.19 21.53 21.94
C TYR A 62 -2.60 22.11 21.95
N HIS A 63 -3.35 21.82 23.02
CA HIS A 63 -4.48 22.64 23.43
C HIS A 63 -3.96 23.86 24.19
N PHE A 64 -3.94 25.00 23.52
CA PHE A 64 -3.47 26.26 24.11
C PHE A 64 -4.55 26.82 25.04
N THR A 65 -4.21 26.99 26.31
CA THR A 65 -5.13 27.45 27.36
C THR A 65 -4.49 28.53 28.23
N THR A 66 -5.30 29.20 29.04
CA THR A 66 -4.85 30.20 30.01
C THR A 66 -4.35 29.52 31.29
N ARG A 67 -3.44 30.16 32.02
CA ARG A 67 -2.87 29.62 33.25
C ARG A 67 -3.94 29.36 34.33
N GLU A 68 -4.94 30.22 34.41
CA GLU A 68 -6.04 30.14 35.37
C GLU A 68 -6.88 28.87 35.13
N LYS A 69 -7.33 28.66 33.88
CA LYS A 69 -8.06 27.45 33.47
C LYS A 69 -7.23 26.17 33.64
N MET A 70 -5.93 26.23 33.39
CA MET A 70 -5.07 25.07 33.57
C MET A 70 -4.92 24.72 35.05
N GLN A 71 -4.76 25.72 35.92
CA GLN A 71 -4.68 25.51 37.36
C GLN A 71 -6.00 24.95 37.92
N GLU A 72 -7.15 25.50 37.49
CA GLU A 72 -8.47 25.00 37.88
C GLU A 72 -8.66 23.51 37.54
N GLY A 73 -8.30 23.11 36.31
CA GLY A 73 -8.39 21.69 35.92
C GLY A 73 -7.38 20.80 36.66
N ILE A 74 -6.21 21.31 37.03
CA ILE A 74 -5.25 20.58 37.88
C ILE A 74 -5.85 20.37 39.28
N ASP A 75 -6.43 21.41 39.88
CA ASP A 75 -7.02 21.38 41.21
C ASP A 75 -8.26 20.44 41.25
N ASN A 76 -9.01 20.36 40.14
CA ASN A 76 -10.13 19.45 39.95
C ASN A 76 -9.70 17.99 39.66
N GLY A 77 -8.41 17.75 39.42
CA GLY A 77 -7.89 16.41 39.14
C GLY A 77 -8.17 15.91 37.71
N ASP A 78 -8.38 16.81 36.76
CA ASP A 78 -8.68 16.50 35.35
C ASP A 78 -7.44 16.05 34.57
N PHE A 79 -6.24 16.34 35.08
CA PHE A 79 -4.95 16.00 34.46
C PHE A 79 -4.36 14.72 35.03
N ILE A 80 -3.84 13.84 34.15
CA ILE A 80 -3.11 12.63 34.57
C ILE A 80 -1.67 12.97 34.99
N GLU A 81 -1.11 14.00 34.36
CA GLU A 81 0.20 14.55 34.65
C GLU A 81 0.21 16.04 34.31
N ASN A 82 1.04 16.79 35.03
CA ASN A 82 1.40 18.15 34.66
C ASN A 82 2.86 18.44 35.04
N ALA A 83 3.49 19.34 34.31
CA ALA A 83 4.84 19.80 34.55
C ALA A 83 4.97 21.30 34.23
N VAL A 84 5.86 21.98 34.96
CA VAL A 84 6.23 23.37 34.68
C VAL A 84 7.57 23.38 33.97
N PHE A 85 7.60 23.86 32.73
CA PHE A 85 8.82 23.99 31.96
C PHE A 85 8.96 25.40 31.40
N SER A 86 10.08 26.05 31.70
CA SER A 86 10.38 27.43 31.27
C SER A 86 9.24 28.42 31.57
N GLY A 87 8.64 28.30 32.75
CA GLY A 87 7.57 29.20 33.23
C GLY A 87 6.16 28.91 32.72
N ASN A 88 6.00 27.94 31.81
CA ASN A 88 4.70 27.51 31.29
C ASN A 88 4.30 26.15 31.88
N ILE A 89 2.99 25.94 32.03
CA ILE A 89 2.42 24.66 32.49
C ILE A 89 2.10 23.83 31.25
N TYR A 90 2.44 22.55 31.31
CA TYR A 90 2.08 21.52 30.35
C TYR A 90 1.36 20.40 31.09
N GLY A 91 0.44 19.72 30.43
CA GLY A 91 -0.23 18.59 31.05
C GLY A 91 -1.17 17.86 30.11
N THR A 92 -1.31 16.56 30.33
CA THR A 92 -2.17 15.67 29.56
C THR A 92 -3.45 15.40 30.35
N SER A 93 -4.61 15.77 29.79
CA SER A 93 -5.89 15.55 30.46
C SER A 93 -6.30 14.07 30.38
N LYS A 94 -7.08 13.61 31.36
CA LYS A 94 -7.68 12.27 31.33
C LYS A 94 -8.58 12.11 30.11
N SER A 95 -9.34 13.15 29.75
CA SER A 95 -10.19 13.18 28.57
C SER A 95 -9.41 12.94 27.27
N ALA A 96 -8.23 13.54 27.10
CA ALA A 96 -7.42 13.36 25.88
C ALA A 96 -6.97 11.91 25.68
N ILE A 97 -6.77 11.16 26.78
CA ILE A 97 -6.45 9.73 26.72
C ILE A 97 -7.70 8.92 26.42
N GLU A 98 -8.82 9.24 27.09
CA GLU A 98 -10.11 8.58 26.91
C GLU A 98 -10.65 8.73 25.48
N ASP A 99 -10.49 9.89 24.85
CA ASP A 99 -10.92 10.14 23.47
C ASP A 99 -10.18 9.24 22.46
N VAL A 100 -8.87 9.06 22.66
CA VAL A 100 -8.06 8.15 21.83
C VAL A 100 -8.42 6.69 22.10
N GLN A 101 -8.63 6.34 23.36
CA GLN A 101 -9.04 5.00 23.76
C GLN A 101 -10.45 4.65 23.29
N ALA A 102 -11.37 5.61 23.22
CA ALA A 102 -12.74 5.45 22.73
C ALA A 102 -12.78 5.11 21.23
N GLN A 103 -11.81 5.62 20.47
CA GLN A 103 -11.56 5.23 19.07
C GLN A 103 -10.87 3.85 18.96
N ASN A 104 -10.69 3.16 20.08
CA ASN A 104 -9.98 1.89 20.20
C ASN A 104 -8.55 2.00 19.63
N LEU A 105 -7.88 3.14 19.83
CA LEU A 105 -6.49 3.36 19.46
C LEU A 105 -5.56 3.12 20.64
N ILE A 106 -4.32 2.69 20.37
CA ILE A 106 -3.27 2.68 21.40
C ILE A 106 -2.83 4.13 21.58
N CYS A 107 -3.13 4.69 22.75
CA CYS A 107 -2.80 6.07 23.07
C CYS A 107 -1.29 6.22 23.30
N ILE A 108 -0.66 7.13 22.55
CA ILE A 108 0.73 7.52 22.71
C ILE A 108 0.78 8.86 23.45
N LEU A 109 1.48 8.88 24.58
CA LEU A 109 1.77 10.06 25.38
C LEU A 109 3.26 10.42 25.19
N ASP A 110 3.54 11.62 24.70
CA ASP A 110 4.91 12.18 24.64
C ASP A 110 5.10 13.11 25.84
N VAL A 111 5.79 12.62 26.87
CA VAL A 111 5.95 13.32 28.15
C VAL A 111 7.42 13.36 28.55
N ASP A 112 7.78 14.29 29.44
CA ASP A 112 9.11 14.32 30.04
C ASP A 112 9.21 13.35 31.24
N LEU A 113 10.40 13.27 31.83
CA LEU A 113 10.65 12.42 32.99
C LEU A 113 9.78 12.76 34.21
N GLN A 114 9.38 14.02 34.38
CA GLN A 114 8.49 14.42 35.45
C GLN A 114 7.07 13.86 35.19
N GLY A 115 6.61 13.96 33.95
CA GLY A 115 5.38 13.31 33.49
C GLY A 115 5.40 11.80 33.72
N VAL A 116 6.51 11.11 33.43
CA VAL A 116 6.68 9.68 33.73
C VAL A 116 6.48 9.39 35.21
N LYS A 117 7.09 10.18 36.10
CA LYS A 117 6.96 10.02 37.56
C LYS A 117 5.52 10.24 38.01
N ASN A 118 4.84 11.25 37.46
CA ASN A 118 3.44 11.55 37.77
C ASN A 118 2.52 10.39 37.32
N ILE A 119 2.67 9.91 36.08
CA ILE A 119 1.84 8.82 35.54
C ILE A 119 2.04 7.52 36.33
N LYS A 120 3.24 7.23 36.83
CA LYS A 120 3.49 6.05 37.69
C LYS A 120 2.73 6.07 39.03
N GLN A 121 2.26 7.24 39.47
CA GLN A 121 1.41 7.37 40.66
C GLN A 121 -0.07 7.14 40.34
N THR A 122 -0.41 6.80 39.10
CA THR A 122 -1.77 6.57 38.61
C THR A 122 -1.99 5.13 38.16
N ASP A 123 -3.25 4.74 38.03
CA ASP A 123 -3.64 3.40 37.56
C ASP A 123 -3.60 3.25 36.01
N LEU A 124 -2.96 4.18 35.28
CA LEU A 124 -2.95 4.16 33.82
C LEU A 124 -2.24 2.92 33.24
N ASN A 125 -1.27 2.37 33.97
CA ASN A 125 -0.47 1.19 33.59
C ASN A 125 0.02 1.19 32.13
N PRO A 126 0.71 2.24 31.64
CA PRO A 126 1.24 2.26 30.28
C PRO A 126 2.50 1.38 30.14
N ILE A 127 3.02 1.26 28.91
CA ILE A 127 4.42 0.86 28.67
C ILE A 127 5.28 2.12 28.62
N TYR A 128 6.37 2.15 29.38
CA TYR A 128 7.30 3.27 29.47
C TYR A 128 8.53 3.03 28.58
N ILE A 129 8.69 3.85 27.54
CA ILE A 129 9.81 3.77 26.61
C ILE A 129 10.61 5.07 26.65
N SER A 130 11.91 4.98 26.88
CA SER A 130 12.84 6.11 26.84
C SER A 130 13.60 6.13 25.52
N ILE A 131 13.62 7.27 24.82
CA ILE A 131 14.42 7.50 23.62
C ILE A 131 15.54 8.46 23.97
N GLN A 132 16.78 7.98 23.92
CA GLN A 132 17.97 8.74 24.30
C GLN A 132 18.83 9.09 23.08
N PRO A 133 19.47 10.27 23.04
CA PRO A 133 20.48 10.57 22.04
C PRO A 133 21.74 9.71 22.28
N PRO A 134 22.60 9.53 21.25
CA PRO A 134 23.86 8.81 21.39
C PRO A 134 24.83 9.50 22.35
N SER A 135 24.84 10.83 22.38
CA SER A 135 25.64 11.63 23.31
C SER A 135 25.03 13.02 23.54
N MET A 136 25.51 13.73 24.56
CA MET A 136 25.10 15.11 24.87
C MET A 136 25.55 16.09 23.79
N GLU A 137 26.74 15.87 23.20
CA GLU A 137 27.29 16.71 22.14
C GLU A 137 26.41 16.65 20.88
N ILE A 138 25.96 15.44 20.50
CA ILE A 138 25.05 15.25 19.36
C ILE A 138 23.69 15.87 19.65
N LEU A 139 23.22 15.80 20.90
CA LEU A 139 21.97 16.46 21.31
C LEU A 139 22.06 17.99 21.20
N GLU A 140 23.15 18.58 21.69
CA GLU A 140 23.41 20.02 21.60
C GLU A 140 23.44 20.49 20.16
N GLN A 141 24.17 19.79 19.28
CA GLN A 141 24.23 20.09 17.86
C GLN A 141 22.82 20.11 17.24
N ARG A 142 22.03 19.05 17.47
CA ARG A 142 20.63 18.94 16.97
C ARG A 142 19.70 20.04 17.49
N LEU A 143 19.94 20.56 18.69
CA LEU A 143 19.16 21.65 19.27
C LEU A 143 19.56 23.01 18.68
N ARG A 144 20.87 23.25 18.47
CA ARG A 144 21.39 24.48 17.84
C ARG A 144 20.94 24.61 16.38
N ASP A 145 20.93 23.50 15.63
CA ASP A 145 20.55 23.47 14.21
C ASP A 145 19.08 23.89 13.96
N ARG A 146 18.23 23.90 14.99
CA ARG A 146 16.81 24.28 14.86
C ARG A 146 16.60 25.80 14.80
N LEU A 147 17.58 26.62 15.18
CA LEU A 147 17.52 28.10 15.13
C LEU A 147 16.30 28.75 15.84
N THR A 148 15.60 28.03 16.71
CA THR A 148 14.34 28.50 17.34
C THR A 148 14.47 28.89 18.81
N GLU A 149 15.65 28.78 19.40
CA GLU A 149 15.86 28.90 20.86
C GLU A 149 16.94 29.94 21.18
N THR A 150 16.79 30.62 22.31
CA THR A 150 17.84 31.50 22.88
C THR A 150 18.93 30.67 23.58
N GLU A 151 20.13 31.22 23.75
CA GLU A 151 21.21 30.50 24.45
C GLU A 151 20.82 30.13 25.89
N GLU A 152 20.10 31.01 26.61
CA GLU A 152 19.62 30.72 27.96
C GLU A 152 18.62 29.55 27.99
N SER A 153 17.68 29.49 27.05
CA SER A 153 16.73 28.38 26.94
C SER A 153 17.40 27.07 26.49
N LEU A 154 18.45 27.16 25.67
CA LEU A 154 19.23 26.01 25.24
C LEU A 154 19.97 25.36 26.42
N GLN A 155 20.66 26.15 27.24
CA GLN A 155 21.38 25.64 28.41
C GLN A 155 20.42 24.96 29.41
N LYS A 156 19.23 25.54 29.64
CA LYS A 156 18.19 24.90 30.49
C LYS A 156 17.73 23.55 29.94
N ARG A 157 17.59 23.41 28.61
CA ARG A 157 17.23 22.13 27.97
C ARG A 157 18.34 21.09 28.05
N LEU A 158 19.60 21.51 27.90
CA LEU A 158 20.75 20.61 28.00
C LEU A 158 20.91 20.07 29.42
N GLU A 159 20.75 20.91 30.44
CA GLU A 159 20.81 20.43 31.83
C GLU A 159 19.65 19.48 32.16
N ALA A 160 18.43 19.79 31.70
CA ALA A 160 17.30 18.88 31.83
C ALA A 160 17.53 17.54 31.11
N ALA A 161 18.16 17.57 29.93
CA ALA A 161 18.51 16.38 29.17
C ALA A 161 19.59 15.53 29.86
N ARG A 162 20.58 16.17 30.49
CA ARG A 162 21.61 15.48 31.27
C ARG A 162 20.99 14.69 32.42
N ILE A 163 20.07 15.33 33.16
CA ILE A 163 19.32 14.71 34.25
C ILE A 163 18.44 13.57 33.72
N ASP A 164 17.75 13.75 32.59
CA ASP A 164 16.94 12.71 31.95
C ASP A 164 17.78 11.48 31.53
N MET A 165 18.95 11.71 30.92
CA MET A 165 19.88 10.66 30.51
C MET A 165 20.45 9.88 31.70
N GLU A 166 20.72 10.53 32.83
CA GLU A 166 21.21 9.87 34.05
C GLU A 166 20.10 9.03 34.69
N LEU A 167 18.92 9.62 34.90
CA LEU A 167 17.79 8.95 35.56
C LEU A 167 17.19 7.83 34.68
N SER A 168 17.23 7.95 33.35
CA SER A 168 16.76 6.87 32.45
C SER A 168 17.53 5.55 32.61
N LYS A 169 18.73 5.58 33.19
CA LYS A 169 19.54 4.39 33.48
C LYS A 169 19.12 3.70 34.78
N GLU A 170 18.30 4.33 35.62
CA GLU A 170 17.82 3.73 36.86
C GLU A 170 16.83 2.58 36.57
N PRO A 171 17.04 1.39 37.16
CA PRO A 171 16.17 0.25 36.94
C PRO A 171 14.75 0.52 37.47
N GLY A 172 13.74 0.21 36.67
CA GLY A 172 12.32 0.31 37.05
C GLY A 172 11.61 1.62 36.64
N ILE A 173 12.34 2.61 36.10
CA ILE A 173 11.73 3.82 35.56
C ILE A 173 11.14 3.55 34.17
N PHE A 174 11.91 2.95 33.27
CA PHE A 174 11.46 2.62 31.91
C PHE A 174 11.45 1.10 31.70
N ASP A 175 10.47 0.61 30.95
CA ASP A 175 10.42 -0.79 30.52
C ASP A 175 11.46 -1.04 29.42
N VAL A 176 11.70 -0.04 28.56
CA VAL A 176 12.67 -0.09 27.46
C VAL A 176 13.40 1.23 27.32
N VAL A 177 14.73 1.19 27.17
CA VAL A 177 15.58 2.35 26.86
C VAL A 177 16.22 2.13 25.48
N ILE A 178 16.02 3.09 24.57
CA ILE A 178 16.47 3.03 23.18
C ILE A 178 17.42 4.19 22.92
N VAL A 179 18.68 3.88 22.63
CA VAL A 179 19.65 4.87 22.14
C VAL A 179 19.47 5.05 20.63
N ASN A 180 19.13 6.27 20.21
CA ASN A 180 18.87 6.63 18.82
C ASN A 180 20.12 7.14 18.10
N ASP A 181 21.08 6.23 17.94
CA ASP A 181 22.31 6.43 17.15
C ASP A 181 22.03 6.21 15.65
N ASP A 182 21.50 5.03 15.31
CA ASP A 182 20.94 4.73 13.99
C ASP A 182 19.41 4.66 14.04
N GLN A 183 18.77 5.42 13.14
CA GLN A 183 17.32 5.56 13.11
C GLN A 183 16.58 4.25 12.77
N ASN A 184 17.18 3.36 11.96
CA ASN A 184 16.56 2.09 11.60
C ASN A 184 16.60 1.10 12.76
N GLU A 185 17.75 0.98 13.42
CA GLU A 185 17.92 0.10 14.58
C GLU A 185 17.10 0.57 15.78
N ALA A 186 17.07 1.88 16.05
CA ALA A 186 16.22 2.46 17.09
C ALA A 186 14.73 2.16 16.82
N TYR A 187 14.30 2.27 15.55
CA TYR A 187 12.93 1.95 15.16
C TYR A 187 12.59 0.47 15.29
N LYS A 188 13.50 -0.45 14.92
CA LYS A 188 13.32 -1.90 15.13
C LYS A 188 13.10 -2.22 16.61
N LYS A 189 13.92 -1.63 17.50
CA LYS A 189 13.76 -1.79 18.96
C LYS A 189 12.42 -1.26 19.46
N LEU A 190 12.01 -0.09 18.98
CA LEU A 190 10.70 0.50 19.33
C LEU A 190 9.55 -0.42 18.89
N LYS A 191 9.61 -0.97 17.67
CA LYS A 191 8.61 -1.91 17.17
C LYS A 191 8.54 -3.18 18.01
N SER A 192 9.69 -3.76 18.37
CA SER A 192 9.75 -4.95 19.22
C SER A 192 9.14 -4.70 20.60
N ALA A 193 9.39 -3.52 21.20
CA ALA A 193 8.80 -3.14 22.49
C ALA A 193 7.27 -3.00 22.45
N LEU A 194 6.72 -2.60 21.30
CA LEU A 194 5.29 -2.33 21.14
C LEU A 194 4.50 -3.51 20.59
N ILE A 195 5.15 -4.59 20.16
CA ILE A 195 4.49 -5.68 19.45
C ILE A 195 3.42 -6.35 20.30
N GLU A 196 3.67 -6.56 21.59
CA GLU A 196 2.71 -7.19 22.50
C GLU A 196 1.44 -6.34 22.67
N VAL A 197 1.57 -5.03 22.80
CA VAL A 197 0.41 -4.11 22.95
C VAL A 197 -0.41 -4.05 21.66
N ILE A 198 0.26 -4.04 20.51
CA ILE A 198 -0.41 -4.09 19.20
C ILE A 198 -1.23 -5.39 19.09
N LEU A 199 -0.64 -6.52 19.49
CA LEU A 199 -1.32 -7.83 19.48
C LEU A 199 -2.49 -7.87 20.49
N GLU A 200 -2.32 -7.33 21.70
CA GLU A 200 -3.38 -7.27 22.71
C GLU A 200 -4.59 -6.42 22.28
N ARG A 201 -4.34 -5.27 21.64
CA ARG A 201 -5.38 -4.41 21.08
C ARG A 201 -6.17 -5.15 19.99
N ASN A 202 -5.48 -5.82 19.08
CA ASN A 202 -6.10 -6.61 18.02
C ASN A 202 -6.95 -7.77 18.59
N ARG A 203 -6.51 -8.38 19.70
CA ARG A 203 -7.27 -9.42 20.42
C ARG A 203 -8.60 -8.91 21.00
N LYS A 204 -8.66 -7.66 21.51
CA LYS A 204 -9.89 -7.07 22.08
C LYS A 204 -10.91 -6.63 21.01
N LYS A 205 -10.45 -6.25 19.81
CA LYS A 205 -11.32 -5.85 18.69
C LYS A 205 -12.15 -7.02 18.12
N GLY A 206 -11.70 -8.25 18.32
CA GLY A 206 -12.39 -9.48 17.88
C GLY A 206 -13.35 -10.12 18.89
N VAL A 207 -13.76 -9.43 19.96
CA VAL A 207 -14.62 -10.00 21.02
C VAL A 207 -16.11 -10.06 20.64
N ASN A 208 -16.54 -9.44 19.52
CA ASN A 208 -17.89 -9.67 18.95
C ASN A 208 -17.90 -10.52 17.68
N GLY A 209 -16.81 -11.23 17.39
CA GLY A 209 -16.77 -12.17 16.27
C GLY A 209 -15.39 -12.79 16.16
N TRP A 210 -15.23 -13.98 16.74
CA TRP A 210 -14.05 -14.85 16.60
C TRP A 210 -12.69 -14.24 16.95
N SER A 211 -12.29 -14.36 18.21
CA SER A 211 -10.86 -14.29 18.59
C SER A 211 -10.56 -15.25 19.75
N ARG A 212 -10.72 -16.54 19.47
CA ARG A 212 -9.96 -17.60 20.13
C ARG A 212 -8.98 -18.14 19.10
N CYS A 213 -7.88 -17.42 18.83
CA CYS A 213 -6.64 -18.02 18.32
C CYS A 213 -5.51 -17.00 18.14
N LEU A 214 -4.78 -16.75 19.23
CA LEU A 214 -3.33 -16.65 19.15
C LEU A 214 -2.80 -17.47 20.30
N VAL A 215 -2.54 -18.71 19.93
CA VAL A 215 -2.11 -19.77 20.78
C VAL A 215 -0.59 -19.66 20.92
N THR A 216 -0.12 -19.30 22.11
CA THR A 216 1.28 -19.43 22.53
C THR A 216 1.76 -20.88 22.34
N ARG A 217 3.08 -21.13 22.34
CA ARG A 217 3.67 -22.50 22.31
C ARG A 217 2.97 -23.49 23.27
N ASN A 218 2.42 -23.02 24.40
CA ASN A 218 1.69 -23.82 25.38
C ASN A 218 0.22 -24.13 25.03
N SER A 219 -0.41 -23.40 24.10
CA SER A 219 -1.83 -23.64 23.76
C SER A 219 -2.03 -24.51 22.50
N LEU A 220 -0.98 -24.78 21.72
CA LEU A 220 -0.98 -25.82 20.67
C LEU A 220 -1.04 -27.20 21.33
N VAL A 221 -0.39 -27.33 22.50
CA VAL A 221 -0.52 -28.49 23.38
C VAL A 221 -1.97 -28.61 23.87
N ASN A 222 -2.62 -27.53 24.31
CA ASN A 222 -3.98 -27.62 24.85
C ASN A 222 -5.09 -27.86 23.81
N LEU A 223 -5.01 -27.29 22.60
CA LEU A 223 -5.99 -27.58 21.51
C LEU A 223 -5.83 -28.99 20.94
N SER A 224 -4.58 -29.45 20.75
CA SER A 224 -4.33 -30.85 20.39
C SER A 224 -4.80 -31.80 21.50
N THR A 225 -4.59 -31.46 22.78
CA THR A 225 -5.05 -32.28 23.92
C THR A 225 -6.58 -32.32 24.03
N ALA A 226 -7.28 -31.20 23.81
CA ALA A 226 -8.75 -31.16 23.81
C ALA A 226 -9.38 -31.95 22.65
N LEU A 227 -8.78 -31.86 21.45
CA LEU A 227 -9.19 -32.65 20.29
C LEU A 227 -8.87 -34.14 20.46
N ILE A 228 -7.69 -34.49 21.02
CA ILE A 228 -7.30 -35.86 21.36
C ILE A 228 -8.28 -36.45 22.41
N ASN A 229 -8.67 -35.68 23.42
CA ASN A 229 -9.61 -36.13 24.44
C ASN A 229 -11.02 -36.37 23.87
N ASN A 230 -11.50 -35.50 22.97
CA ASN A 230 -12.77 -35.71 22.27
C ASN A 230 -12.71 -36.90 21.28
N TYR A 231 -11.58 -37.12 20.62
CA TYR A 231 -11.38 -38.29 19.76
C TYR A 231 -11.30 -39.60 20.55
N SER A 232 -10.66 -39.57 21.73
CA SER A 232 -10.56 -40.71 22.64
C SER A 232 -11.92 -41.12 23.22
N LEU A 233 -12.81 -40.15 23.45
CA LEU A 233 -14.22 -40.40 23.83
C LEU A 233 -15.04 -41.01 22.69
N ALA A 234 -14.85 -40.56 21.44
CA ALA A 234 -15.55 -41.11 20.27
C ALA A 234 -15.10 -42.55 19.91
N LEU A 235 -13.83 -42.87 20.16
CA LEU A 235 -13.24 -44.21 19.99
C LEU A 235 -13.89 -45.30 20.86
N ASN A 236 -14.52 -44.92 21.98
CA ASN A 236 -15.19 -45.86 22.88
C ASN A 236 -16.53 -46.37 22.34
N MET A 237 -17.05 -45.82 21.23
CA MET A 237 -18.38 -46.14 20.70
C MET A 237 -18.39 -46.79 19.30
N SER A 238 -17.24 -47.14 18.71
CA SER A 238 -17.14 -47.55 17.29
C SER A 238 -17.01 -49.07 17.05
N SER A 239 -17.37 -49.50 15.83
CA SER A 239 -17.26 -50.89 15.33
C SER A 239 -15.80 -51.37 15.19
N SER A 240 -15.58 -52.68 15.05
CA SER A 240 -14.23 -53.28 14.95
C SER A 240 -13.40 -52.79 13.75
N ARG A 241 -14.05 -52.50 12.62
CA ARG A 241 -13.39 -51.90 11.43
C ARG A 241 -12.97 -50.45 11.67
N GLU A 242 -13.80 -49.65 12.34
CA GLU A 242 -13.49 -48.26 12.68
C GLU A 242 -12.35 -48.16 13.69
N LYS A 243 -12.23 -49.10 14.62
CA LYS A 243 -11.10 -49.19 15.56
C LYS A 243 -9.77 -49.46 14.84
N ALA A 244 -9.77 -50.36 13.86
CA ALA A 244 -8.57 -50.65 13.06
C ALA A 244 -8.16 -49.44 12.18
N ALA A 245 -9.12 -48.73 11.58
CA ALA A 245 -8.86 -47.52 10.82
C ALA A 245 -8.30 -46.40 11.70
N SER A 246 -8.91 -46.17 12.87
CA SER A 246 -8.45 -45.16 13.82
C SER A 246 -7.05 -45.47 14.37
N SER A 247 -6.71 -46.74 14.58
CA SER A 247 -5.36 -47.14 14.98
C SER A 247 -4.31 -46.83 13.91
N ARG A 248 -4.63 -46.96 12.62
CA ARG A 248 -3.73 -46.58 11.53
C ARG A 248 -3.50 -45.07 11.51
N VAL A 249 -4.56 -44.29 11.69
CA VAL A 249 -4.49 -42.82 11.74
C VAL A 249 -3.68 -42.35 12.95
N LEU A 250 -3.88 -42.94 14.13
CA LEU A 250 -3.08 -42.66 15.31
C LEU A 250 -1.59 -42.99 15.11
N HIS A 251 -1.27 -44.10 14.46
CA HIS A 251 0.11 -44.43 14.10
C HIS A 251 0.71 -43.38 13.16
N PHE A 252 -0.03 -42.99 12.12
CA PHE A 252 0.36 -41.95 11.18
C PHE A 252 0.64 -40.60 11.88
N LEU A 253 -0.26 -40.17 12.78
CA LEU A 253 -0.07 -38.93 13.56
C LEU A 253 1.12 -39.04 14.53
N CYS A 254 1.33 -40.20 15.16
CA CYS A 254 2.51 -40.44 16.00
C CYS A 254 3.83 -40.40 15.20
N GLU A 255 3.84 -40.96 13.99
CA GLU A 255 4.99 -40.91 13.07
C GLU A 255 5.31 -39.46 12.70
N TRP A 256 4.29 -38.62 12.47
CA TRP A 256 4.46 -37.18 12.27
C TRP A 256 5.01 -36.46 13.51
N ASP A 257 4.39 -36.67 14.67
CA ASP A 257 4.69 -35.94 15.90
C ASP A 257 6.12 -36.24 16.38
N ARG A 258 6.55 -37.51 16.30
CA ARG A 258 7.90 -37.98 16.71
C ARG A 258 8.95 -37.89 15.59
N GLY A 259 8.53 -37.64 14.36
CA GLY A 259 9.40 -37.62 13.19
C GLY A 259 10.37 -36.44 13.17
N ASN A 260 11.60 -36.67 12.72
CA ASN A 260 12.52 -35.62 12.29
C ASN A 260 12.11 -35.07 10.91
N THR A 261 12.86 -34.09 10.39
CA THR A 261 12.56 -33.46 9.09
C THR A 261 12.36 -34.47 7.98
N SER A 262 13.28 -35.43 7.78
CA SER A 262 13.18 -36.44 6.72
C SER A 262 11.97 -37.35 6.87
N THR A 263 11.62 -37.73 8.10
CA THR A 263 10.40 -38.50 8.38
C THR A 263 9.16 -37.72 7.98
N ARG A 264 9.05 -36.45 8.40
CA ARG A 264 7.91 -35.60 8.04
C ARG A 264 7.84 -35.33 6.53
N THR A 265 8.97 -35.14 5.86
CA THR A 265 9.05 -35.05 4.39
C THR A 265 8.45 -36.28 3.73
N ARG A 266 8.86 -37.49 4.15
CA ARG A 266 8.33 -38.75 3.62
C ARG A 266 6.83 -38.89 3.88
N VAL A 267 6.36 -38.50 5.07
CA VAL A 267 4.94 -38.51 5.42
C VAL A 267 4.15 -37.56 4.51
N LEU A 268 4.63 -36.33 4.26
CA LEU A 268 3.98 -35.38 3.35
C LEU A 268 3.96 -35.90 1.91
N GLN A 269 5.06 -36.45 1.41
CA GLN A 269 5.14 -36.99 0.05
C GLN A 269 4.14 -38.13 -0.15
N LYS A 270 4.08 -39.07 0.81
CA LYS A 270 3.11 -40.16 0.78
C LYS A 270 1.67 -39.63 0.82
N PHE A 271 1.39 -38.69 1.73
CA PHE A 271 0.08 -38.05 1.82
C PHE A 271 -0.35 -37.42 0.50
N LEU A 272 0.54 -36.64 -0.13
CA LEU A 272 0.27 -35.98 -1.41
C LEU A 272 0.00 -37.00 -2.53
N GLN A 273 0.79 -38.07 -2.61
CA GLN A 273 0.61 -39.13 -3.60
C GLN A 273 -0.75 -39.82 -3.48
N GLU A 274 -1.21 -40.06 -2.25
CA GLU A 274 -2.43 -40.84 -1.98
C GLU A 274 -3.71 -40.00 -1.96
N ASN A 275 -3.61 -38.67 -1.76
CA ASN A 275 -4.78 -37.84 -1.44
C ASN A 275 -5.00 -36.62 -2.35
N THR A 276 -4.12 -36.34 -3.30
CA THR A 276 -4.33 -35.24 -4.24
C THR A 276 -5.61 -35.47 -5.06
N GLY A 277 -6.50 -34.47 -5.10
CA GLY A 277 -7.76 -34.52 -5.85
C GLY A 277 -8.93 -35.19 -5.13
N LYS A 278 -8.74 -35.72 -3.91
CA LYS A 278 -9.83 -36.27 -3.10
C LYS A 278 -10.77 -35.17 -2.61
N THR A 279 -12.04 -35.51 -2.48
CA THR A 279 -13.10 -34.68 -1.88
C THR A 279 -13.08 -34.77 -0.35
N SER A 280 -13.75 -33.82 0.33
CA SER A 280 -13.83 -33.82 1.80
C SER A 280 -14.35 -35.15 2.39
N PRO A 281 -15.44 -35.78 1.88
CA PRO A 281 -15.89 -37.08 2.38
C PRO A 281 -14.88 -38.21 2.21
N GLU A 282 -14.13 -38.23 1.10
CA GLU A 282 -13.09 -39.25 0.84
C GLU A 282 -11.90 -39.08 1.80
N LEU A 283 -11.50 -37.84 2.08
CA LEU A 283 -10.47 -37.54 3.08
C LEU A 283 -10.91 -37.96 4.48
N GLU A 284 -12.16 -37.70 4.85
CA GLU A 284 -12.68 -38.12 6.15
C GLU A 284 -12.79 -39.65 6.27
N LEU A 285 -13.11 -40.35 5.19
CA LEU A 285 -13.09 -41.82 5.17
C LEU A 285 -11.66 -42.36 5.36
N GLU A 286 -10.69 -41.80 4.65
CA GLU A 286 -9.27 -42.17 4.75
C GLU A 286 -8.72 -41.96 6.17
N PHE A 287 -9.07 -40.82 6.78
CA PHE A 287 -8.58 -40.40 8.09
C PHE A 287 -9.50 -40.80 9.25
N ALA A 288 -10.48 -41.69 9.04
CA ALA A 288 -11.42 -42.11 10.08
C ALA A 288 -12.05 -40.90 10.84
N GLN A 289 -12.51 -39.90 10.07
CA GLN A 289 -13.09 -38.62 10.50
C GLN A 289 -12.10 -37.62 11.15
N ALA A 290 -10.80 -37.93 11.12
CA ALA A 290 -9.76 -37.22 11.88
C ALA A 290 -8.85 -36.35 11.01
N SER A 291 -9.26 -36.09 9.77
CA SER A 291 -8.50 -35.34 8.77
C SER A 291 -8.08 -33.95 9.27
N SER A 292 -8.98 -33.25 9.97
CA SER A 292 -8.76 -32.00 10.70
C SER A 292 -7.56 -32.02 11.64
N LEU A 293 -7.29 -33.16 12.29
CA LEU A 293 -6.15 -33.30 13.21
C LEU A 293 -4.81 -33.22 12.48
N PHE A 294 -4.78 -33.64 11.21
CA PHE A 294 -3.57 -33.56 10.41
C PHE A 294 -3.40 -32.17 9.79
N LEU A 295 -4.49 -31.56 9.28
CA LEU A 295 -4.51 -30.18 8.82
C LEU A 295 -3.94 -29.20 9.87
N THR A 296 -4.43 -29.30 11.11
CA THR A 296 -3.98 -28.45 12.23
C THR A 296 -2.49 -28.65 12.55
N ARG A 297 -1.99 -29.89 12.48
CA ARG A 297 -0.56 -30.20 12.68
C ARG A 297 0.33 -29.66 11.57
N ILE A 298 -0.07 -29.80 10.30
CA ILE A 298 0.68 -29.23 9.17
C ILE A 298 0.71 -27.71 9.31
N THR A 299 -0.42 -27.07 9.57
CA THR A 299 -0.52 -25.62 9.72
C THR A 299 0.35 -25.12 10.87
N ALA A 300 0.31 -25.80 12.02
CA ALA A 300 1.15 -25.46 13.17
C ALA A 300 2.64 -25.65 12.87
N TRP A 301 3.02 -26.71 12.15
CA TRP A 301 4.42 -26.93 11.77
C TRP A 301 4.93 -25.90 10.76
N MET A 302 4.10 -25.53 9.78
CA MET A 302 4.39 -24.47 8.83
C MET A 302 4.67 -23.16 9.55
N ARG A 303 3.80 -22.79 10.50
CA ARG A 303 3.98 -21.60 11.35
C ARG A 303 5.30 -21.58 12.13
N LEU A 304 5.81 -22.74 12.52
CA LEU A 304 7.07 -22.85 13.25
C LEU A 304 8.30 -22.90 12.32
N THR A 305 8.13 -23.23 11.05
CA THR A 305 9.25 -23.56 10.15
C THR A 305 9.37 -22.71 8.89
N TYR A 306 8.34 -21.94 8.51
CA TYR A 306 8.33 -21.17 7.26
C TYR A 306 9.52 -20.22 7.14
N MET A 307 9.96 -19.60 8.24
CA MET A 307 11.14 -18.72 8.25
C MET A 307 12.46 -19.42 7.89
N PHE A 308 12.52 -20.74 8.03
CA PHE A 308 13.69 -21.57 7.73
C PHE A 308 13.54 -22.39 6.43
N GLY A 309 12.43 -22.22 5.70
CA GLY A 309 12.17 -22.89 4.41
C GLY A 309 12.10 -24.42 4.46
N THR A 310 11.96 -25.02 5.65
CA THR A 310 12.13 -26.47 5.79
C THR A 310 10.95 -27.24 5.21
N CYS A 311 11.11 -27.79 4.00
CA CYS A 311 10.05 -28.51 3.27
C CYS A 311 8.77 -27.69 3.05
N LEU A 312 8.87 -26.36 3.01
CA LEU A 312 7.72 -25.47 2.98
C LEU A 312 6.83 -25.72 1.75
N HIS A 313 7.41 -25.92 0.57
CA HIS A 313 6.66 -26.32 -0.63
C HIS A 313 5.74 -27.55 -0.42
N LEU A 314 6.23 -28.62 0.23
CA LEU A 314 5.42 -29.82 0.49
C LEU A 314 4.31 -29.54 1.52
N GLN A 315 4.59 -28.69 2.51
CA GLN A 315 3.60 -28.29 3.50
C GLN A 315 2.46 -27.49 2.85
N LEU A 316 2.79 -26.52 2.00
CA LEU A 316 1.82 -25.71 1.25
C LEU A 316 0.94 -26.59 0.35
N ARG A 317 1.56 -27.47 -0.44
CA ARG A 317 0.80 -28.41 -1.29
C ARG A 317 -0.12 -29.32 -0.48
N ALA A 318 0.33 -29.81 0.68
CA ALA A 318 -0.48 -30.67 1.52
C ALA A 318 -1.70 -29.92 2.09
N LEU A 319 -1.52 -28.65 2.49
CA LEU A 319 -2.63 -27.77 2.87
C LEU A 319 -3.60 -27.56 1.69
N GLY A 320 -3.07 -27.43 0.47
CA GLY A 320 -3.87 -27.31 -0.75
C GLY A 320 -4.83 -28.47 -0.97
N VAL A 321 -4.47 -29.70 -0.61
CA VAL A 321 -5.38 -30.87 -0.67
C VAL A 321 -6.60 -30.65 0.21
N PHE A 322 -6.41 -30.21 1.46
CA PHE A 322 -7.53 -29.95 2.38
C PHE A 322 -8.38 -28.77 1.93
N LEU A 323 -7.75 -27.66 1.55
CA LEU A 323 -8.47 -26.43 1.19
C LEU A 323 -9.22 -26.57 -0.13
N SER A 324 -8.70 -27.33 -1.10
CA SER A 324 -9.37 -27.58 -2.38
C SER A 324 -10.51 -28.60 -2.25
N ALA A 325 -10.42 -29.53 -1.30
CA ALA A 325 -11.47 -30.51 -1.02
C ALA A 325 -12.71 -29.92 -0.32
N ALA A 326 -12.64 -28.64 0.08
CA ALA A 326 -13.63 -27.96 0.89
C ALA A 326 -14.89 -27.57 0.08
N SER A 327 -15.77 -28.56 -0.18
CA SER A 327 -17.18 -28.28 -0.44
C SER A 327 -17.93 -27.85 0.84
N ASN A 328 -17.39 -28.18 2.01
CA ASN A 328 -17.80 -27.71 3.33
C ASN A 328 -16.76 -26.76 3.92
N HIS A 329 -17.19 -25.62 4.47
CA HIS A 329 -16.31 -24.58 5.03
C HIS A 329 -15.48 -25.01 6.25
N ARG A 330 -15.56 -26.28 6.71
CA ARG A 330 -14.91 -26.79 7.92
C ARG A 330 -13.38 -26.63 7.89
N TYR A 331 -12.71 -27.19 6.87
CA TYR A 331 -11.25 -27.09 6.78
C TYR A 331 -10.77 -25.66 6.62
N LEU A 332 -11.52 -24.82 5.89
CA LEU A 332 -11.23 -23.39 5.77
C LEU A 332 -11.31 -22.70 7.13
N MET A 333 -12.39 -22.92 7.89
CA MET A 333 -12.55 -22.35 9.24
C MET A 333 -11.41 -22.79 10.17
N GLU A 334 -11.07 -24.08 10.20
CA GLU A 334 -9.96 -24.59 11.02
C GLU A 334 -8.61 -24.00 10.59
N PHE A 335 -8.36 -23.88 9.28
CA PHE A 335 -7.15 -23.26 8.77
C PHE A 335 -7.03 -21.78 9.17
N LEU A 336 -8.15 -21.05 9.10
CA LEU A 336 -8.24 -19.66 9.56
C LEU A 336 -8.00 -19.56 11.07
N GLU A 337 -8.68 -20.40 11.85
CA GLU A 337 -8.54 -20.45 13.31
C GLU A 337 -7.09 -20.70 13.70
N VAL A 338 -6.37 -21.62 13.06
CA VAL A 338 -4.96 -21.87 13.42
C VAL A 338 -4.00 -20.78 12.92
N GLY A 339 -4.51 -19.74 12.25
CA GLY A 339 -3.73 -18.60 11.77
C GLY A 339 -3.04 -18.86 10.43
N GLY A 340 -3.54 -19.82 9.64
CA GLY A 340 -2.95 -20.23 8.37
C GLY A 340 -2.85 -19.08 7.35
N VAL A 341 -3.91 -18.28 7.19
CA VAL A 341 -3.94 -17.14 6.26
C VAL A 341 -2.84 -16.12 6.57
N MET A 342 -2.63 -15.80 7.85
CA MET A 342 -1.58 -14.86 8.26
C MET A 342 -0.19 -15.38 7.91
N THR A 343 0.04 -16.68 8.07
CA THR A 343 1.32 -17.30 7.70
C THR A 343 1.54 -17.30 6.19
N LEU A 344 0.50 -17.54 5.39
CA LEU A 344 0.60 -17.39 3.93
C LEU A 344 0.96 -15.95 3.53
N LEU A 345 0.32 -14.96 4.16
CA LEU A 345 0.63 -13.54 3.93
C LEU A 345 2.07 -13.18 4.36
N GLU A 346 2.61 -13.82 5.38
CA GLU A 346 4.00 -13.64 5.79
C GLU A 346 4.97 -14.32 4.81
N ILE A 347 4.66 -15.51 4.31
CA ILE A 347 5.47 -16.23 3.30
C ILE A 347 5.62 -15.40 2.03
N ILE A 348 4.52 -14.85 1.48
CA ILE A 348 4.59 -14.05 0.23
C ILE A 348 5.38 -12.74 0.40
N ARG A 349 5.57 -12.26 1.64
CA ARG A 349 6.34 -11.05 1.95
C ARG A 349 7.83 -11.33 2.20
N GLN A 350 8.21 -12.58 2.37
CA GLN A 350 9.58 -12.96 2.65
C GLN A 350 10.44 -12.94 1.39
N THR A 351 11.67 -12.46 1.54
CA THR A 351 12.66 -12.44 0.45
C THR A 351 13.34 -13.80 0.27
N GLN A 352 13.36 -14.62 1.31
CA GLN A 352 14.01 -15.94 1.34
C GLN A 352 13.16 -17.10 0.81
N SER A 353 11.84 -16.93 0.72
CA SER A 353 10.94 -17.94 0.17
C SER A 353 11.12 -18.04 -1.33
N SER A 354 11.11 -19.27 -1.87
CA SER A 354 11.25 -19.45 -3.32
C SER A 354 10.02 -18.92 -4.06
N GLU A 355 10.19 -18.59 -5.35
CA GLU A 355 9.06 -18.13 -6.18
C GLU A 355 7.96 -19.20 -6.29
N GLU A 356 8.33 -20.47 -6.37
CA GLU A 356 7.35 -21.58 -6.34
C GLU A 356 6.56 -21.64 -5.03
N GLU A 357 7.19 -21.36 -3.89
CA GLU A 357 6.52 -21.32 -2.59
C GLU A 357 5.58 -20.12 -2.47
N LYS A 358 5.99 -18.95 -2.97
CA LYS A 358 5.13 -17.76 -3.03
C LYS A 358 3.93 -18.00 -3.94
N ALA A 359 4.14 -18.58 -5.12
CA ALA A 359 3.06 -18.93 -6.05
C ALA A 359 2.06 -19.92 -5.42
N GLU A 360 2.55 -20.95 -4.72
CA GLU A 360 1.68 -21.89 -4.00
C GLU A 360 0.92 -21.20 -2.85
N ALA A 361 1.58 -20.35 -2.06
CA ALA A 361 0.91 -19.60 -0.99
C ALA A 361 -0.19 -18.68 -1.55
N LEU A 362 0.05 -18.02 -2.68
CA LEU A 362 -0.96 -17.21 -3.38
C LEU A 362 -2.12 -18.07 -3.91
N ARG A 363 -1.85 -19.28 -4.43
CA ARG A 363 -2.91 -20.23 -4.83
C ARG A 363 -3.81 -20.61 -3.65
N LEU A 364 -3.22 -20.89 -2.49
CA LEU A 364 -4.00 -21.18 -1.28
C LEU A 364 -4.84 -19.97 -0.85
N LEU A 365 -4.29 -18.75 -0.93
CA LEU A 365 -5.04 -17.51 -0.68
C LEU A 365 -6.18 -17.30 -1.70
N CYS A 366 -6.00 -17.69 -2.97
CA CYS A 366 -7.09 -17.69 -3.96
C CYS A 366 -8.23 -18.63 -3.57
N ILE A 367 -7.91 -19.85 -3.10
CA ILE A 367 -8.94 -20.79 -2.62
C ILE A 367 -9.71 -20.17 -1.45
N VAL A 368 -9.01 -19.54 -0.51
CA VAL A 368 -9.63 -18.83 0.63
C VAL A 368 -10.51 -17.67 0.14
N SER A 369 -10.02 -16.83 -0.77
CA SER A 369 -10.78 -15.70 -1.34
C SER A 369 -12.07 -16.17 -2.02
N ASN A 370 -12.00 -17.27 -2.76
CA ASN A 370 -13.13 -17.81 -3.51
C ASN A 370 -14.18 -18.49 -2.61
N ALA A 371 -13.87 -18.80 -1.36
CA ALA A 371 -14.82 -19.40 -0.41
C ALA A 371 -15.95 -18.45 0.02
N GLY A 372 -15.78 -17.14 -0.16
CA GLY A 372 -16.85 -16.16 0.06
C GLY A 372 -16.39 -14.85 0.69
N ARG A 373 -17.31 -13.90 0.79
CA ARG A 373 -17.03 -12.52 1.19
C ARG A 373 -16.26 -12.41 2.51
N ASN A 374 -16.68 -13.11 3.55
CA ASN A 374 -16.05 -13.04 4.88
C ASN A 374 -14.59 -13.47 4.87
N TYR A 375 -14.20 -14.36 3.96
CA TYR A 375 -12.82 -14.81 3.83
C TYR A 375 -11.94 -13.79 3.10
N LYS A 376 -12.51 -13.06 2.12
CA LYS A 376 -11.80 -11.99 1.39
C LYS A 376 -11.32 -10.87 2.31
N GLU A 377 -12.12 -10.51 3.30
CA GLU A 377 -11.84 -9.39 4.22
C GLU A 377 -10.60 -9.64 5.12
N ILE A 378 -10.18 -10.90 5.25
CA ILE A 378 -9.03 -11.31 6.05
C ILE A 378 -7.72 -11.20 5.24
N ILE A 379 -7.80 -11.18 3.92
CA ILE A 379 -6.63 -11.18 3.04
C ILE A 379 -6.16 -9.73 2.85
N CYS A 380 -4.89 -9.47 3.22
CA CYS A 380 -4.30 -8.14 3.08
C CYS A 380 -3.94 -7.84 1.62
N VAL A 381 -4.73 -6.96 0.98
CA VAL A 381 -4.53 -6.50 -0.41
C VAL A 381 -3.12 -5.98 -0.65
N LYS A 382 -2.60 -5.14 0.26
CA LYS A 382 -1.27 -4.53 0.13
C LYS A 382 -0.15 -5.58 0.08
N ALA A 383 -0.24 -6.64 0.88
CA ALA A 383 0.76 -7.71 0.87
C ALA A 383 0.79 -8.47 -0.46
N VAL A 384 -0.39 -8.73 -1.05
CA VAL A 384 -0.51 -9.38 -2.35
C VAL A 384 0.03 -8.48 -3.46
N ALA A 385 -0.34 -7.19 -3.44
CA ALA A 385 0.09 -6.22 -4.44
C ALA A 385 1.60 -5.95 -4.40
N GLU A 386 2.21 -5.88 -3.20
CA GLU A 386 3.66 -5.81 -3.05
C GLU A 386 4.36 -7.08 -3.57
N CYS A 387 3.76 -8.26 -3.36
CA CYS A 387 4.31 -9.52 -3.87
C CYS A 387 4.31 -9.55 -5.41
N LEU A 388 3.23 -9.08 -6.05
CA LEU A 388 3.15 -8.92 -7.49
C LEU A 388 4.31 -8.07 -8.02
N VAL A 389 4.56 -6.92 -7.41
CA VAL A 389 5.59 -5.98 -7.89
C VAL A 389 7.03 -6.46 -7.64
N LYS A 390 7.27 -7.14 -6.52
CA LYS A 390 8.62 -7.58 -6.12
C LYS A 390 9.03 -8.95 -6.69
N SER A 391 8.10 -9.67 -7.27
CA SER A 391 8.34 -11.01 -7.82
C SER A 391 9.04 -10.92 -9.18
N ASP A 392 10.00 -11.81 -9.41
CA ASP A 392 10.64 -11.99 -10.72
C ASP A 392 10.01 -13.13 -11.54
N SER A 393 9.10 -13.92 -10.95
CA SER A 393 8.42 -15.03 -11.62
C SER A 393 7.08 -14.60 -12.22
N GLU A 394 6.89 -14.84 -13.51
CA GLU A 394 5.61 -14.61 -14.21
C GLU A 394 4.46 -15.41 -13.57
N GLU A 395 4.73 -16.64 -13.11
CA GLU A 395 3.70 -17.48 -12.46
C GLU A 395 3.22 -16.87 -11.14
N THR A 396 4.16 -16.38 -10.31
CA THR A 396 3.84 -15.73 -9.03
C THR A 396 3.07 -14.43 -9.29
N GLN A 397 3.54 -13.60 -10.21
CA GLN A 397 2.89 -12.34 -10.59
C GLN A 397 1.46 -12.57 -11.09
N HIS A 398 1.27 -13.51 -12.01
CA HIS A 398 -0.04 -13.84 -12.56
C HIS A 398 -0.98 -14.43 -11.50
N THR A 399 -0.45 -15.22 -10.56
CA THR A 399 -1.25 -15.73 -9.44
C THR A 399 -1.67 -14.61 -8.48
N ALA A 400 -0.79 -13.64 -8.21
CA ALA A 400 -1.11 -12.46 -7.41
C ALA A 400 -2.18 -11.57 -8.09
N SER A 401 -2.09 -11.39 -9.41
CA SER A 401 -3.11 -10.69 -10.22
C SER A 401 -4.48 -11.33 -10.06
N ARG A 402 -4.58 -12.64 -10.30
CA ARG A 402 -5.82 -13.41 -10.13
C ARG A 402 -6.40 -13.28 -8.72
N LEU A 403 -5.54 -13.25 -7.69
CA LEU A 403 -5.99 -13.03 -6.32
C LEU A 403 -6.56 -11.62 -6.13
N LEU A 404 -5.90 -10.57 -6.63
CA LEU A 404 -6.37 -9.19 -6.55
C LEU A 404 -7.71 -9.00 -7.28
N GLU A 405 -7.87 -9.59 -8.45
CA GLU A 405 -9.14 -9.62 -9.19
C GLU A 405 -10.24 -10.30 -8.38
N SER A 406 -9.95 -11.49 -7.80
CA SER A 406 -10.88 -12.19 -6.92
C SER A 406 -11.26 -11.35 -5.71
N LEU A 407 -10.31 -10.64 -5.08
CA LEU A 407 -10.57 -9.78 -3.92
C LEU A 407 -11.47 -8.58 -4.26
N ALA A 408 -11.38 -8.05 -5.48
CA ALA A 408 -12.23 -6.96 -5.95
C ALA A 408 -13.67 -7.43 -6.28
N GLN A 409 -13.83 -8.66 -6.78
CA GLN A 409 -15.13 -9.20 -7.17
C GLN A 409 -16.05 -9.47 -5.96
N GLY A 410 -17.30 -8.98 -6.02
CA GLY A 410 -18.32 -9.29 -5.01
C GLY A 410 -18.04 -8.72 -3.61
N ASN A 411 -17.12 -7.73 -3.48
CA ASN A 411 -16.80 -7.07 -2.20
C ASN A 411 -16.69 -5.54 -2.35
N PRO A 412 -17.81 -4.80 -2.16
CA PRO A 412 -17.83 -3.34 -2.27
C PRO A 412 -16.96 -2.61 -1.23
N THR A 413 -16.54 -3.26 -0.15
CA THR A 413 -15.71 -2.62 0.87
C THR A 413 -14.24 -2.57 0.44
N TYR A 414 -13.76 -3.61 -0.25
CA TYR A 414 -12.36 -3.77 -0.59
C TYR A 414 -12.03 -3.42 -2.04
N HIS A 415 -13.02 -3.42 -2.95
CA HIS A 415 -12.78 -3.11 -4.36
C HIS A 415 -12.10 -1.73 -4.56
N ARG A 416 -12.40 -0.74 -3.71
CA ARG A 416 -11.77 0.58 -3.73
C ARG A 416 -10.32 0.52 -3.24
N GLN A 417 -10.06 -0.26 -2.19
CA GLN A 417 -8.70 -0.46 -1.65
C GLN A 417 -7.79 -1.17 -2.67
N VAL A 418 -8.31 -2.21 -3.33
CA VAL A 418 -7.63 -2.91 -4.43
C VAL A 418 -7.34 -1.92 -5.55
N TYR A 419 -8.35 -1.18 -6.00
CA TYR A 419 -8.20 -0.21 -7.07
C TYR A 419 -7.19 0.90 -6.75
N THR A 420 -7.28 1.55 -5.59
CA THR A 420 -6.31 2.57 -5.15
C THR A 420 -4.90 2.01 -4.97
N GLY A 421 -4.81 0.77 -4.45
CA GLY A 421 -3.54 0.08 -4.27
C GLY A 421 -2.86 -0.20 -5.61
N LEU A 422 -3.60 -0.71 -6.59
CA LEU A 422 -3.09 -0.95 -7.94
C LEU A 422 -2.63 0.35 -8.64
N ILE A 423 -3.41 1.44 -8.54
CA ILE A 423 -3.00 2.75 -9.08
C ILE A 423 -1.66 3.19 -8.50
N SER A 424 -1.47 3.06 -7.18
CA SER A 424 -0.22 3.45 -6.52
C SER A 424 1.00 2.64 -6.96
N LEU A 425 0.79 1.50 -7.59
CA LEU A 425 1.84 0.60 -8.07
C LEU A 425 2.12 0.76 -9.57
N LEU A 426 1.37 1.58 -10.32
CA LEU A 426 1.65 1.81 -11.74
C LEU A 426 3.01 2.48 -12.01
N THR A 427 3.68 3.01 -10.98
CA THR A 427 5.04 3.58 -11.08
C THR A 427 6.16 2.53 -11.12
N CYS A 428 5.85 1.27 -11.45
CA CYS A 428 6.81 0.18 -11.48
C CYS A 428 7.80 0.28 -12.64
N SER A 429 9.04 -0.17 -12.41
CA SER A 429 10.10 -0.18 -13.42
C SER A 429 10.02 -1.35 -14.41
N SER A 430 9.31 -2.44 -14.06
CA SER A 430 9.24 -3.65 -14.88
C SER A 430 8.07 -3.56 -15.88
N PRO A 431 8.32 -3.66 -17.20
CA PRO A 431 7.28 -3.52 -18.22
C PRO A 431 6.23 -4.62 -18.13
N THR A 432 6.64 -5.87 -17.92
CA THR A 432 5.73 -7.02 -17.73
C THR A 432 4.81 -6.81 -16.53
N THR A 433 5.36 -6.26 -15.45
CA THR A 433 4.60 -5.97 -14.22
C THR A 433 3.61 -4.84 -14.45
N THR A 434 4.03 -3.76 -15.13
CA THR A 434 3.16 -2.62 -15.45
C THR A 434 2.03 -3.04 -16.40
N GLN A 435 2.32 -3.86 -17.42
CA GLN A 435 1.30 -4.44 -18.30
C GLN A 435 0.28 -5.25 -17.48
N LEU A 436 0.72 -6.14 -16.60
CA LEU A 436 -0.16 -6.94 -15.77
C LEU A 436 -1.01 -6.07 -14.82
N LEU A 437 -0.42 -5.03 -14.23
CA LEU A 437 -1.14 -4.08 -13.37
C LEU A 437 -2.22 -3.31 -14.13
N LEU A 438 -1.93 -2.83 -15.34
CA LEU A 438 -2.90 -2.16 -16.21
C LEU A 438 -4.05 -3.11 -16.58
N HIS A 439 -3.73 -4.36 -16.92
CA HIS A 439 -4.74 -5.38 -17.21
C HIS A 439 -5.62 -5.71 -16.00
N THR A 440 -5.00 -5.84 -14.83
CA THR A 440 -5.72 -6.08 -13.57
C THR A 440 -6.63 -4.91 -13.25
N LEU A 441 -6.13 -3.67 -13.40
CA LEU A 441 -6.91 -2.45 -13.20
C LEU A 441 -8.10 -2.38 -14.13
N HIS A 442 -7.93 -2.71 -15.41
CA HIS A 442 -9.01 -2.78 -16.38
C HIS A 442 -10.09 -3.78 -15.94
N THR A 443 -9.69 -5.00 -15.59
CA THR A 443 -10.62 -6.04 -15.12
C THR A 443 -11.36 -5.64 -13.84
N VAL A 444 -10.65 -5.01 -12.89
CA VAL A 444 -11.25 -4.51 -11.64
C VAL A 444 -12.17 -3.33 -11.90
N GLN A 445 -11.82 -2.42 -12.82
CA GLN A 445 -12.62 -1.26 -13.18
C GLN A 445 -13.99 -1.64 -13.75
N VAL A 446 -14.10 -2.74 -14.48
CA VAL A 446 -15.39 -3.26 -14.95
C VAL A 446 -16.34 -3.58 -13.79
N VAL A 447 -15.80 -4.00 -12.64
CA VAL A 447 -16.56 -4.31 -11.43
C VAL A 447 -16.83 -3.07 -10.58
N VAL A 448 -15.88 -2.12 -10.55
CA VAL A 448 -15.97 -0.90 -9.74
C VAL A 448 -16.77 0.17 -10.49
N LYS A 449 -17.98 0.49 -10.03
CA LYS A 449 -18.83 1.49 -10.69
C LYS A 449 -18.30 2.93 -10.63
N THR A 450 -17.52 3.27 -9.62
CA THR A 450 -17.01 4.63 -9.40
C THR A 450 -15.51 4.71 -9.71
N VAL A 451 -15.14 5.49 -10.71
CA VAL A 451 -13.72 5.69 -11.08
C VAL A 451 -13.03 6.60 -10.05
N ASN A 452 -11.76 6.30 -9.74
CA ASN A 452 -10.92 7.23 -8.97
C ASN A 452 -10.16 8.15 -9.96
N PRO A 453 -10.37 9.47 -9.94
CA PRO A 453 -9.66 10.41 -10.83
C PRO A 453 -8.14 10.33 -10.75
N ALA A 454 -7.58 9.84 -9.63
CA ALA A 454 -6.14 9.64 -9.46
C ALA A 454 -5.53 8.62 -10.44
N ILE A 455 -6.33 7.87 -11.21
CA ILE A 455 -5.82 6.95 -12.24
C ILE A 455 -5.24 7.69 -13.45
N VAL A 456 -5.73 8.89 -13.76
CA VAL A 456 -5.43 9.58 -15.03
C VAL A 456 -3.93 9.82 -15.20
N GLU A 457 -3.26 10.42 -14.21
CA GLU A 457 -1.84 10.74 -14.32
C GLU A 457 -0.93 9.48 -14.43
N PRO A 458 -1.04 8.46 -13.55
CA PRO A 458 -0.26 7.21 -13.69
C PRO A 458 -0.53 6.46 -15.00
N LEU A 459 -1.77 6.47 -15.47
CA LEU A 459 -2.15 5.85 -16.74
C LEU A 459 -1.50 6.55 -17.93
N LEU A 460 -1.56 7.89 -17.96
CA LEU A 460 -0.91 8.69 -18.99
C LEU A 460 0.62 8.58 -18.94
N ASN A 461 1.21 8.48 -17.75
CA ASN A 461 2.64 8.23 -17.59
C ASN A 461 3.07 6.87 -18.16
N SER A 462 2.18 5.87 -18.18
CA SER A 462 2.47 4.55 -18.76
C SER A 462 2.64 4.61 -20.29
N LEU A 463 2.10 5.65 -20.96
CA LEU A 463 2.32 5.91 -22.39
C LEU A 463 3.78 6.32 -22.71
N ARG A 464 4.58 6.68 -21.71
CA ARG A 464 6.03 6.93 -21.87
C ARG A 464 6.85 5.65 -22.07
N SER A 465 6.25 4.48 -21.84
CA SER A 465 6.93 3.20 -21.97
C SER A 465 7.36 2.94 -23.41
N PHE A 466 8.57 2.42 -23.59
CA PHE A 466 9.06 1.95 -24.89
C PHE A 466 8.48 0.58 -25.29
N HIS A 467 7.79 -0.09 -24.36
CA HIS A 467 7.21 -1.42 -24.58
C HIS A 467 5.79 -1.28 -25.13
N LEU A 468 5.58 -1.80 -26.34
CA LEU A 468 4.31 -1.69 -27.06
C LEU A 468 3.16 -2.40 -26.34
N GLU A 469 3.43 -3.47 -25.61
CA GLU A 469 2.41 -4.19 -24.83
C GLU A 469 1.86 -3.33 -23.68
N VAL A 470 2.73 -2.54 -23.03
CA VAL A 470 2.32 -1.61 -21.97
C VAL A 470 1.49 -0.47 -22.54
N GLN A 471 1.93 0.10 -23.68
CA GLN A 471 1.17 1.15 -24.36
C GLN A 471 -0.20 0.64 -24.82
N TYR A 472 -0.27 -0.59 -25.36
CA TYR A 472 -1.52 -1.21 -25.78
C TYR A 472 -2.50 -1.33 -24.62
N GLU A 473 -2.09 -1.91 -23.49
CA GLU A 473 -2.97 -2.09 -22.34
C GLU A 473 -3.40 -0.73 -21.73
N ALA A 474 -2.50 0.25 -21.72
CA ALA A 474 -2.83 1.61 -21.30
C ALA A 474 -3.90 2.25 -22.21
N ILE A 475 -3.77 2.11 -23.52
CA ILE A 475 -4.74 2.64 -24.49
C ILE A 475 -6.10 1.93 -24.36
N GLU A 476 -6.12 0.61 -24.17
CA GLU A 476 -7.38 -0.12 -23.94
C GLU A 476 -8.09 0.34 -22.67
N LEU A 477 -7.35 0.59 -21.58
CA LEU A 477 -7.92 1.16 -20.36
C LEU A 477 -8.41 2.61 -20.56
N ILE A 478 -7.70 3.44 -21.34
CA ILE A 478 -8.12 4.80 -21.71
C ILE A 478 -9.47 4.76 -22.45
N LYS A 479 -9.61 3.87 -23.43
CA LYS A 479 -10.85 3.68 -24.19
C LYS A 479 -12.01 3.29 -23.29
N TYR A 480 -11.76 2.38 -22.34
CA TYR A 480 -12.79 2.01 -21.36
C TYR A 480 -13.21 3.20 -20.48
N LEU A 481 -12.24 3.98 -19.97
CA LEU A 481 -12.49 5.09 -19.05
C LEU A 481 -13.20 6.30 -19.71
N GLN A 482 -13.18 6.41 -21.04
CA GLN A 482 -13.92 7.43 -21.79
C GLN A 482 -15.44 7.41 -21.51
N GLN A 483 -15.99 6.26 -21.10
CA GLN A 483 -17.42 6.11 -20.80
C GLN A 483 -17.77 6.48 -19.35
N THR A 484 -16.86 7.15 -18.64
CA THR A 484 -16.98 7.41 -17.19
C THR A 484 -16.79 8.88 -16.86
N GLU A 485 -17.00 9.26 -15.59
CA GLU A 485 -16.93 10.65 -15.11
C GLU A 485 -15.55 11.32 -15.28
N VAL A 486 -14.48 10.57 -15.55
CA VAL A 486 -13.14 11.13 -15.77
C VAL A 486 -12.86 11.50 -17.23
N ARG A 487 -13.82 11.31 -18.14
CA ARG A 487 -13.70 11.57 -19.58
C ARG A 487 -13.07 12.93 -19.87
N ASP A 488 -13.66 14.01 -19.37
CA ASP A 488 -13.24 15.38 -19.71
C ASP A 488 -11.79 15.63 -19.30
N VAL A 489 -11.42 15.18 -18.09
CA VAL A 489 -10.04 15.31 -17.58
C VAL A 489 -9.07 14.49 -18.42
N LEU A 490 -9.47 13.29 -18.82
CA LEU A 490 -8.65 12.37 -19.62
C LEU A 490 -8.41 12.91 -21.04
N LEU A 491 -9.45 13.41 -21.72
CA LEU A 491 -9.34 13.98 -23.07
C LEU A 491 -8.46 15.23 -23.06
N ASN A 492 -8.69 16.15 -22.12
CA ASN A 492 -7.85 17.34 -21.97
C ASN A 492 -6.38 16.98 -21.70
N ALA A 493 -6.14 16.01 -20.81
CA ALA A 493 -4.79 15.59 -20.49
C ALA A 493 -4.09 14.88 -21.67
N LEU A 494 -4.80 14.05 -22.45
CA LEU A 494 -4.27 13.43 -23.68
C LEU A 494 -3.88 14.48 -24.74
N ILE A 495 -4.71 15.51 -24.94
CA ILE A 495 -4.39 16.61 -25.85
C ILE A 495 -3.16 17.38 -25.35
N ALA A 496 -3.05 17.62 -24.04
CA ALA A 496 -1.88 18.30 -23.47
C ALA A 496 -0.56 17.54 -23.71
N LEU A 497 -0.59 16.19 -23.78
CA LEU A 497 0.59 15.38 -24.10
C LEU A 497 1.12 15.60 -25.53
N LEU A 498 0.29 16.08 -26.45
CA LEU A 498 0.71 16.42 -27.80
C LEU A 498 1.63 17.66 -27.83
N LYS A 499 1.64 18.48 -26.78
CA LYS A 499 2.51 19.65 -26.64
C LYS A 499 3.17 19.65 -25.26
N PRO A 500 4.30 18.92 -25.09
CA PRO A 500 4.98 18.84 -23.80
C PRO A 500 5.37 20.23 -23.30
N THR A 501 4.93 20.62 -22.10
CA THR A 501 5.38 21.86 -21.45
C THR A 501 6.84 21.74 -21.02
N ASP A 502 7.65 22.77 -21.28
CA ASP A 502 9.10 22.87 -21.00
C ASP A 502 9.49 22.84 -19.49
N HIS A 503 8.57 22.45 -18.61
CA HIS A 503 8.74 22.40 -17.16
C HIS A 503 9.38 21.09 -16.69
N GLY A 504 10.67 20.94 -16.96
CA GLY A 504 11.48 19.84 -16.40
C GLY A 504 12.98 20.12 -16.30
N VAL A 505 13.50 21.15 -16.98
CA VAL A 505 14.94 21.40 -17.04
C VAL A 505 15.37 22.44 -16.00
N HIS A 506 15.21 22.17 -14.70
CA HIS A 506 15.96 22.91 -13.69
C HIS A 506 16.44 22.06 -12.49
N LYS A 507 17.77 21.95 -12.44
CA LYS A 507 18.68 21.66 -11.33
C LYS A 507 18.99 20.20 -11.00
N HIS A 508 19.88 19.62 -11.81
CA HIS A 508 21.15 19.11 -11.28
C HIS A 508 22.28 19.43 -12.26
N LYS A 509 23.02 20.52 -12.01
CA LYS A 509 24.34 20.72 -12.60
C LYS A 509 25.30 19.76 -11.91
N ILE A 510 25.60 18.63 -12.54
CA ILE A 510 26.84 17.90 -12.29
C ILE A 510 27.45 17.56 -13.66
N LEU A 511 28.75 17.85 -13.76
CA LEU A 511 29.59 17.78 -14.93
C LEU A 511 29.49 16.43 -15.66
N GLN A 512 28.91 16.44 -16.86
CA GLN A 512 29.18 15.54 -18.00
C GLN A 512 28.56 16.16 -19.26
N ASP A 513 29.11 15.84 -20.43
CA ASP A 513 28.91 16.48 -21.73
C ASP A 513 27.41 16.82 -22.05
N PRO A 514 27.02 18.11 -22.18
CA PRO A 514 25.61 18.54 -22.16
C PRO A 514 24.76 18.14 -23.39
N ALA A 515 25.37 17.66 -24.48
CA ALA A 515 24.65 17.29 -25.70
C ALA A 515 24.02 15.89 -25.64
N MET A 516 24.65 14.93 -24.98
CA MET A 516 24.16 13.54 -24.92
C MET A 516 23.13 13.32 -23.81
N ALA A 517 23.22 14.05 -22.68
CA ALA A 517 22.28 13.92 -21.56
C ALA A 517 20.89 14.51 -21.88
N LYS A 518 20.83 15.64 -22.60
CA LYS A 518 19.54 16.26 -22.99
C LYS A 518 18.70 15.39 -23.93
N MET A 519 19.34 14.59 -24.78
CA MET A 519 18.65 13.78 -25.80
C MET A 519 17.97 12.53 -25.21
N ASN A 520 18.51 11.98 -24.12
CA ASN A 520 17.94 10.80 -23.44
C ASN A 520 16.77 11.14 -22.51
N ASP A 521 16.75 12.34 -21.91
CA ASP A 521 15.68 12.74 -20.99
C ASP A 521 14.40 13.20 -21.72
N SER A 522 14.51 13.68 -22.96
CA SER A 522 13.36 14.10 -23.79
C SER A 522 12.69 12.94 -24.55
N LEU A 523 13.43 11.85 -24.82
CA LEU A 523 12.93 10.73 -25.62
C LEU A 523 11.62 10.09 -25.08
N PRO A 524 11.46 9.82 -23.77
CA PRO A 524 10.20 9.29 -23.24
C PRO A 524 9.00 10.23 -23.43
N LEU A 525 9.23 11.55 -23.49
CA LEU A 525 8.17 12.53 -23.73
C LEU A 525 7.67 12.45 -25.17
N PHE A 526 8.55 12.22 -26.14
CA PHE A 526 8.15 12.06 -27.54
C PHE A 526 7.51 10.71 -27.83
N VAL A 527 7.95 9.65 -27.15
CA VAL A 527 7.25 8.36 -27.17
C VAL A 527 5.83 8.52 -26.63
N GLN A 528 5.67 9.26 -25.53
CA GLN A 528 4.35 9.59 -24.97
C GLN A 528 3.51 10.46 -25.92
N GLN A 529 4.11 11.43 -26.62
CA GLN A 529 3.46 12.24 -27.65
C GLN A 529 2.91 11.36 -28.79
N ALA A 530 3.71 10.41 -29.29
CA ALA A 530 3.31 9.47 -30.34
C ALA A 530 2.16 8.55 -29.88
N ALA A 531 2.28 7.98 -28.68
CA ALA A 531 1.27 7.12 -28.09
C ALA A 531 -0.05 7.88 -27.83
N ALA A 532 0.02 9.12 -27.36
CA ALA A 532 -1.15 9.99 -27.18
C ALA A 532 -1.86 10.30 -28.51
N ALA A 533 -1.11 10.64 -29.57
CA ALA A 533 -1.69 10.84 -30.90
C ALA A 533 -2.42 9.58 -31.39
N LYS A 534 -1.79 8.41 -31.26
CA LYS A 534 -2.40 7.12 -31.61
C LYS A 534 -3.68 6.85 -30.81
N ALA A 535 -3.67 7.11 -29.49
CA ALA A 535 -4.84 6.95 -28.63
C ALA A 535 -5.99 7.86 -29.06
N LEU A 536 -5.71 9.14 -29.34
CA LEU A 536 -6.69 10.11 -29.81
C LEU A 536 -7.32 9.68 -31.14
N ARG A 537 -6.52 9.16 -32.09
CA ARG A 537 -7.05 8.59 -33.34
C ARG A 537 -8.02 7.44 -33.06
N MET A 538 -7.65 6.51 -32.18
CA MET A 538 -8.49 5.37 -31.86
C MET A 538 -9.82 5.80 -31.21
N LEU A 539 -9.79 6.77 -30.29
CA LEU A 539 -10.98 7.33 -29.65
C LEU A 539 -11.90 8.05 -30.66
N ALA A 540 -11.31 8.83 -31.57
CA ALA A 540 -12.05 9.55 -32.61
C ALA A 540 -12.72 8.61 -33.61
N VAL A 541 -12.04 7.53 -34.00
CA VAL A 541 -12.58 6.51 -34.91
C VAL A 541 -13.76 5.75 -34.29
N GLU A 542 -13.74 5.51 -32.97
CA GLU A 542 -14.80 4.75 -32.28
C GLU A 542 -16.06 5.59 -31.99
N SER A 543 -15.97 6.92 -31.90
CA SER A 543 -17.09 7.78 -31.50
C SER A 543 -17.04 9.16 -32.15
N CYS A 544 -18.06 9.47 -32.98
CA CYS A 544 -18.23 10.78 -33.61
C CYS A 544 -18.38 11.91 -32.58
N GLU A 545 -19.15 11.69 -31.52
CA GLU A 545 -19.32 12.66 -30.42
C GLU A 545 -17.99 13.02 -29.77
N THR A 546 -17.13 12.02 -29.57
CA THR A 546 -15.79 12.23 -28.99
C THR A 546 -14.88 12.94 -29.98
N SER A 547 -14.98 12.60 -31.26
CA SER A 547 -14.23 13.27 -32.32
C SER A 547 -14.57 14.76 -32.41
N GLU A 548 -15.86 15.12 -32.36
CA GLU A 548 -16.32 16.52 -32.30
C GLU A 548 -15.82 17.23 -31.04
N GLU A 549 -15.90 16.57 -29.89
CA GLU A 549 -15.41 17.11 -28.62
C GLU A 549 -13.89 17.38 -28.67
N LEU A 550 -13.10 16.45 -29.22
CA LEU A 550 -11.66 16.63 -29.41
C LEU A 550 -11.34 17.86 -30.27
N ILE A 551 -12.14 18.12 -31.32
CA ILE A 551 -11.99 19.32 -32.14
C ILE A 551 -12.29 20.58 -31.31
N ARG A 552 -13.36 20.58 -30.52
CA ARG A 552 -13.69 21.70 -29.61
C ARG A 552 -12.60 21.96 -28.58
N LEU A 553 -11.94 20.91 -28.08
CA LEU A 553 -10.81 20.99 -27.16
C LEU A 553 -9.48 21.41 -27.84
N GLY A 554 -9.49 21.63 -29.16
CA GLY A 554 -8.32 22.14 -29.89
C GLY A 554 -7.30 21.07 -30.25
N VAL A 555 -7.72 19.82 -30.46
CA VAL A 555 -6.81 18.73 -30.86
C VAL A 555 -6.02 19.05 -32.14
N THR A 556 -6.63 19.75 -33.10
CA THR A 556 -6.02 20.10 -34.39
C THR A 556 -4.76 20.96 -34.23
N HIS A 557 -4.80 21.97 -33.35
CA HIS A 557 -3.64 22.82 -33.03
C HIS A 557 -2.46 21.98 -32.51
N HIS A 558 -2.76 21.07 -31.61
CA HIS A 558 -1.78 20.25 -30.91
C HIS A 558 -1.20 19.14 -31.81
N LEU A 559 -2.02 18.58 -32.71
CA LEU A 559 -1.55 17.63 -33.73
C LEU A 559 -0.60 18.30 -34.72
N LEU A 560 -0.94 19.51 -35.19
CA LEU A 560 -0.04 20.31 -36.03
C LEU A 560 1.28 20.58 -35.31
N TYR A 561 1.25 20.95 -34.02
CA TYR A 561 2.45 21.11 -33.23
C TYR A 561 3.29 19.82 -33.18
N ALA A 562 2.67 18.67 -32.90
CA ALA A 562 3.36 17.38 -32.85
C ALA A 562 3.94 16.95 -34.21
N MET A 563 3.28 17.30 -35.33
CA MET A 563 3.81 17.07 -36.68
C MET A 563 5.06 17.92 -36.98
N GLY A 564 5.13 19.13 -36.44
CA GLY A 564 6.31 20.01 -36.57
C GLY A 564 7.49 19.62 -35.68
N ASN A 565 7.31 18.66 -34.76
CA ASN A 565 8.37 18.21 -33.87
C ASN A 565 9.37 17.27 -34.57
N GLN A 566 10.45 17.83 -35.11
CA GLN A 566 11.48 17.08 -35.82
C GLN A 566 12.37 16.20 -34.92
N GLU A 567 12.23 16.27 -33.59
CA GLU A 567 13.06 15.46 -32.67
C GLU A 567 12.65 13.97 -32.65
N HIS A 568 11.45 13.62 -33.13
CA HIS A 568 10.96 12.24 -33.07
C HIS A 568 10.01 11.86 -34.23
N ALA A 569 10.54 11.08 -35.18
CA ALA A 569 9.82 10.64 -36.38
C ALA A 569 8.47 9.94 -36.12
N ASP A 570 8.40 9.04 -35.13
CA ASP A 570 7.14 8.32 -34.87
C ASP A 570 6.05 9.23 -34.27
N ALA A 571 6.44 10.29 -33.54
CA ALA A 571 5.49 11.27 -33.03
C ALA A 571 4.87 12.06 -34.19
N GLN A 572 5.70 12.49 -35.14
CA GLN A 572 5.24 13.14 -36.37
C GLN A 572 4.33 12.21 -37.17
N ARG A 573 4.73 10.94 -37.37
CA ARG A 573 3.94 9.95 -38.10
C ARG A 573 2.57 9.71 -37.46
N GLN A 574 2.51 9.46 -36.15
CA GLN A 574 1.23 9.24 -35.46
C GLN A 574 0.36 10.51 -35.47
N ALA A 575 0.96 11.70 -35.30
CA ALA A 575 0.22 12.95 -35.38
C ALA A 575 -0.36 13.20 -36.78
N SER A 576 0.42 12.98 -37.84
CA SER A 576 -0.04 13.10 -39.23
C SER A 576 -1.22 12.18 -39.53
N LEU A 577 -1.09 10.89 -39.22
CA LEU A 577 -2.17 9.92 -39.42
C LEU A 577 -3.43 10.24 -38.60
N THR A 578 -3.25 10.84 -37.42
CA THR A 578 -4.38 11.27 -36.58
C THR A 578 -5.06 12.49 -37.19
N LEU A 579 -4.29 13.48 -37.65
CA LEU A 579 -4.81 14.67 -38.31
C LEU A 579 -5.52 14.32 -39.62
N GLU A 580 -4.97 13.36 -40.38
CA GLU A 580 -5.55 12.87 -41.63
C GLU A 580 -6.97 12.35 -41.41
N HIS A 581 -7.21 11.62 -40.32
CA HIS A 581 -8.55 11.16 -39.96
C HIS A 581 -9.52 12.33 -39.74
N PHE A 582 -9.11 13.38 -39.01
CA PHE A 582 -9.96 14.55 -38.78
C PHE A 582 -10.22 15.35 -40.05
N VAL A 583 -9.20 15.53 -40.90
CA VAL A 583 -9.33 16.25 -42.19
C VAL A 583 -10.31 15.53 -43.12
N HIS A 584 -10.23 14.21 -43.23
CA HIS A 584 -11.17 13.44 -44.05
C HIS A 584 -12.60 13.42 -43.48
N SER A 585 -12.73 13.54 -42.15
CA SER A 585 -14.03 13.43 -41.47
C SER A 585 -14.76 14.77 -41.36
N TYR A 586 -14.05 15.90 -41.30
CA TYR A 586 -14.62 17.22 -41.03
C TYR A 586 -14.10 18.29 -42.01
N PRO A 587 -14.93 18.79 -42.94
CA PRO A 587 -14.54 19.82 -43.91
C PRO A 587 -14.02 21.12 -43.26
N VAL A 588 -14.56 21.49 -42.09
CA VAL A 588 -14.10 22.68 -41.34
C VAL A 588 -12.64 22.52 -40.89
N VAL A 589 -12.24 21.30 -40.51
CA VAL A 589 -10.85 20.98 -40.14
C VAL A 589 -9.96 21.04 -41.38
N GLU A 590 -10.39 20.45 -42.49
CA GLU A 590 -9.68 20.49 -43.77
C GLU A 590 -9.30 21.92 -44.18
N GLU A 591 -10.26 22.84 -44.15
CA GLU A 591 -10.05 24.23 -44.53
C GLU A 591 -9.01 24.93 -43.64
N HIS A 592 -9.11 24.74 -42.32
CA HIS A 592 -8.19 25.36 -41.37
C HIS A 592 -6.78 24.79 -41.44
N VAL A 593 -6.66 23.48 -41.61
CA VAL A 593 -5.38 22.79 -41.78
C VAL A 593 -4.71 23.21 -43.08
N CYS A 594 -5.45 23.30 -44.19
CA CYS A 594 -4.93 23.78 -45.48
C CYS A 594 -4.41 25.22 -45.39
N ARG A 595 -5.15 26.12 -44.71
CA ARG A 595 -4.69 27.50 -44.46
C ARG A 595 -3.43 27.55 -43.58
N ALA A 596 -3.33 26.69 -42.56
CA ALA A 596 -2.21 26.68 -41.64
C ALA A 596 -0.93 26.09 -42.24
N MET A 597 -1.02 24.98 -42.99
CA MET A 597 0.11 24.32 -43.64
C MET A 597 0.57 25.04 -44.92
N GLY A 598 -0.37 25.70 -45.60
CA GLY A 598 -0.21 26.19 -46.96
C GLY A 598 -0.40 25.09 -48.02
N PRO A 599 -0.71 25.45 -49.27
CA PRO A 599 -1.19 24.50 -50.29
C PRO A 599 -0.19 23.39 -50.64
N ALA A 600 1.12 23.71 -50.67
CA ALA A 600 2.16 22.76 -51.06
C ALA A 600 2.37 21.67 -50.00
N LEU A 601 2.48 22.06 -48.72
CA LEU A 601 2.64 21.10 -47.61
C LEU A 601 1.35 20.29 -47.41
N PHE A 602 0.19 20.94 -47.53
CA PHE A 602 -1.11 20.26 -47.44
C PHE A 602 -1.30 19.21 -48.54
N HIS A 603 -0.91 19.49 -49.78
CA HIS A 603 -0.97 18.51 -50.87
C HIS A 603 -0.07 17.29 -50.59
N SER A 604 1.15 17.51 -50.10
CA SER A 604 2.05 16.41 -49.70
C SER A 604 1.47 15.59 -48.55
N PHE A 605 0.86 16.26 -47.56
CA PHE A 605 0.17 15.63 -46.44
C PHE A 605 -0.99 14.74 -46.92
N MET A 606 -1.86 15.23 -47.81
CA MET A 606 -2.99 14.44 -48.34
C MET A 606 -2.54 13.31 -49.28
N HIS A 607 -1.36 13.40 -49.88
CA HIS A 607 -0.82 12.32 -50.70
C HIS A 607 -0.29 11.15 -49.85
N ASN A 608 0.47 11.47 -48.80
CA ASN A 608 1.03 10.47 -47.89
C ASN A 608 1.33 11.08 -46.51
N ALA A 609 0.32 11.09 -45.63
CA ALA A 609 0.45 11.60 -44.27
C ALA A 609 1.49 10.81 -43.46
N GLU A 610 1.61 9.51 -43.70
CA GLU A 610 2.51 8.62 -42.97
C GLU A 610 3.99 8.97 -43.16
N LEU A 611 4.40 9.30 -44.39
CA LEU A 611 5.80 9.59 -44.74
C LEU A 611 6.11 11.09 -44.85
N LEU A 612 5.16 11.96 -44.52
CA LEU A 612 5.33 13.42 -44.65
C LEU A 612 6.59 13.93 -43.93
N TYR A 613 6.87 13.41 -42.75
CA TYR A 613 7.99 13.82 -41.91
C TYR A 613 9.36 13.63 -42.56
N MET A 614 9.50 12.68 -43.50
CA MET A 614 10.75 12.43 -44.22
C MET A 614 11.12 13.53 -45.22
N ASN A 615 10.13 14.32 -45.64
CA ASN A 615 10.29 15.36 -46.66
C ASN A 615 10.02 16.78 -46.12
N MET A 616 9.85 16.92 -44.80
CA MET A 616 9.51 18.18 -44.15
C MET A 616 10.77 19.00 -43.88
N ASP A 617 10.84 20.22 -44.42
CA ASP A 617 11.94 21.14 -44.14
C ASP A 617 11.77 21.90 -42.81
N GLU A 618 12.84 22.55 -42.33
CA GLU A 618 12.84 23.29 -41.06
C GLU A 618 11.81 24.45 -41.04
N VAL A 619 11.55 25.08 -42.19
CA VAL A 619 10.59 26.20 -42.28
C VAL A 619 9.17 25.70 -42.17
N GLN A 620 8.86 24.59 -42.84
CA GLN A 620 7.58 23.90 -42.75
C GLN A 620 7.33 23.40 -41.32
N ALA A 621 8.35 22.82 -40.68
CA ALA A 621 8.26 22.42 -39.28
C ALA A 621 7.99 23.59 -38.34
N ASP A 622 8.67 24.73 -38.52
CA ASP A 622 8.46 25.95 -37.72
C ASP A 622 7.06 26.55 -37.90
N VAL A 623 6.52 26.51 -39.13
CA VAL A 623 5.13 26.91 -39.42
C VAL A 623 4.13 26.04 -38.65
N LEU A 624 4.37 24.73 -38.58
CA LEU A 624 3.52 23.80 -37.83
C LEU A 624 3.63 24.01 -36.31
N LEU A 625 4.83 24.23 -35.78
CA LEU A 625 5.06 24.49 -34.35
C LEU A 625 4.40 25.78 -33.87
N ASN A 626 4.39 26.82 -34.71
CA ASN A 626 3.85 28.14 -34.37
C ASN A 626 2.42 28.39 -34.90
N ASN A 627 1.71 27.33 -35.29
CA ASN A 627 0.36 27.43 -35.83
C ASN A 627 -0.62 28.10 -34.83
N LYS A 628 -1.66 28.77 -35.35
CA LYS A 628 -2.68 29.47 -34.55
C LYS A 628 -4.09 28.92 -34.80
N VAL A 629 -4.19 27.66 -35.20
CA VAL A 629 -5.50 27.04 -35.46
C VAL A 629 -6.29 26.97 -34.16
N ASP A 630 -7.49 27.53 -34.16
CA ASP A 630 -8.43 27.43 -33.04
C ASP A 630 -9.84 27.24 -33.61
N LEU A 631 -10.35 26.01 -33.46
CA LEU A 631 -11.65 25.58 -33.98
C LEU A 631 -12.74 25.56 -32.89
N SER A 632 -12.42 26.01 -31.68
CA SER A 632 -13.32 25.91 -30.52
C SER A 632 -14.62 26.72 -30.67
N ARG A 633 -14.59 27.81 -31.46
CA ARG A 633 -15.72 28.74 -31.64
C ARG A 633 -16.63 28.40 -32.82
N GLU A 634 -16.10 27.83 -33.89
CA GLU A 634 -16.85 27.63 -35.15
C GLU A 634 -17.82 26.45 -35.09
N LEU A 635 -17.54 25.46 -34.24
CA LEU A 635 -18.47 24.34 -33.98
C LEU A 635 -19.64 24.72 -33.05
N GLN A 636 -19.54 25.81 -32.27
CA GLN A 636 -20.66 26.30 -31.47
C GLN A 636 -21.75 26.95 -32.32
N GLU A 637 -21.39 27.50 -33.49
CA GLU A 637 -22.34 28.17 -34.39
C GLU A 637 -23.16 27.18 -35.22
N GLN A 638 -22.64 25.96 -35.48
CA GLN A 638 -23.37 24.93 -36.23
C GLN A 638 -24.51 24.26 -35.44
N ASP A 639 -24.43 24.20 -34.11
CA ASP A 639 -25.50 23.69 -33.24
C ASP A 639 -26.71 24.64 -33.12
N THR A 640 -26.61 25.88 -33.64
CA THR A 640 -27.73 26.85 -33.63
C THR A 640 -28.54 26.88 -34.93
N THR A 641 -28.21 26.02 -35.90
CA THR A 641 -28.95 25.85 -37.15
C THR A 641 -29.35 24.39 -37.37
N CYS A 642 -30.12 23.83 -36.44
CA CYS A 642 -30.95 22.65 -36.67
C CYS A 642 -32.42 23.01 -36.48
#